data_AF-A0A250KK74-F1
#
_entry.id   AF-A0A250KK74-F1
#
_cell.length_a   1.000
_cell.length_b   1.000
_cell.length_c   1.000
_cell.angle_alpha   90.00
_cell.angle_beta   90.00
_cell.angle_gamma   90.00
#
_symmetry.space_group_name_H-M   'P 1'
#
loop_
_entity.id
_entity.type
_entity.pdbx_description
1 polymer ?
#
loop_
_entity_poly.entity_id
_entity_poly.type
_entity_poly.pdbx_seq_one_letter_code
_entity_poly.pdbx_strand_id
1 'polypeptide(L)'
;MEENNYTPSLDKYQIPVVEASQGHHLVLASPGCGKTHILAERIRYARERGVKYEDMLCLTFTNRAAREMTNRIQKVVGGDFSELMVGNVHRFCSKFLFEQGRIPADSAIIDDEEAVSIIADYRNEDEEGVTRDFNRYKGYQTIIFFQHFIYQMEHQHPWKYYLHPESFTDDDREAVKHICTSQKIEYDEQAVVNIYHHAQEYMDEANAPGLDGKTADRIRVLLWKMYYANCYARYKEENHLFDFEDLLLYTYDIYRSDPTCKRYPWIQVDEVQDLNGMQLAIIDLLTAEDNPMVMYLGDEQQAIFSFMGAKVETLTLLKMRCKGNIHHLQRNHRSPKYLLDVFNDYAEKQLKIDRELLPLSDNDTKAKSGDLRIIHSSTIEAEHKDVATEALRLYEQNKEERTAIIVSANSDADRISDAMTEVGLTHFKVSGRDLFDTPDVKLLLVHLSVLSNEHNSIAWTRIMKGVRAFPSHALARRFNWKLKQLALSPSDFLLYPDSCYTAEFLRAYNEEEIVVFDTETTGLSIFQDDIIEIAAIRIKGGEVVGEPLDLYIETDKPISPMLGDKENPMYAIYHKKMATGELLAPIDALQRFLTFVGTSPMLGHNANYDYNILDNNLQRYCNDTMQARENRCFDSLKLIRLLAPSLHSYKLESLLESFQLTGVNSHQAIDDVKATISLVRLCADKAREKQAQQEAFIHHPKVKPFANVLRSNYGERYREAVNRLYQLSTNHEPALVSELSTAYNAFRSDGLINDIPRLDYILRYLRIDMLTDETVANALAPQLSQYVMDINTLKEADFCNSKSILERIYVTTVHKAKGLEFDNVIIFDAADGRYPNAYNKTKQQDEEDARKFYVAMSRAKHRLFIAYALQMVDRHGRVFNRDLTPLMDSIQKYFN
;
A
#
# COMPACT_ATOMS: atom_id res chain seq x y z
N MET A 1 -29.96 -1.68 -32.57
CA MET A 1 -29.41 -1.47 -31.22
C MET A 1 -28.39 -0.35 -31.39
N GLU A 2 -28.81 0.88 -31.10
CA GLU A 2 -27.93 2.05 -31.15
C GLU A 2 -27.05 2.01 -29.89
N GLU A 3 -25.74 1.83 -30.07
CA GLU A 3 -24.75 2.08 -29.04
C GLU A 3 -24.72 3.59 -28.76
N ASN A 4 -25.28 4.00 -27.63
CA ASN A 4 -25.15 5.34 -27.08
C ASN A 4 -23.69 5.59 -26.70
N ASN A 5 -22.87 6.03 -27.66
CA ASN A 5 -21.57 6.66 -27.42
C ASN A 5 -21.80 8.07 -26.85
N TYR A 6 -22.05 8.15 -25.55
CA TYR A 6 -21.95 9.40 -24.80
C TYR A 6 -20.48 9.63 -24.40
N THR A 7 -19.68 10.20 -25.30
CA THR A 7 -18.51 10.96 -24.86
C THR A 7 -19.07 12.28 -24.32
N PRO A 8 -18.99 12.58 -23.00
CA PRO A 8 -19.47 13.86 -22.50
C PRO A 8 -18.66 14.96 -23.18
N SER A 9 -19.29 15.85 -23.95
CA SER A 9 -18.54 16.99 -24.48
C SER A 9 -18.12 17.86 -23.30
N LEU A 10 -16.84 18.20 -23.21
CA LEU A 10 -16.32 19.12 -22.19
C LEU A 10 -17.12 20.44 -22.22
N ASP A 11 -17.54 20.92 -21.05
CA ASP A 11 -18.22 22.21 -20.97
C ASP A 11 -17.23 23.39 -21.02
N LYS A 12 -17.75 24.61 -21.20
CA LYS A 12 -16.93 25.83 -21.35
C LYS A 12 -16.02 26.14 -20.14
N TYR A 13 -16.29 25.58 -18.96
CA TYR A 13 -15.46 25.74 -17.76
C TYR A 13 -14.41 24.63 -17.65
N GLN A 14 -14.67 23.47 -18.25
CA GLN A 14 -13.74 22.34 -18.30
C GLN A 14 -12.67 22.51 -19.38
N ILE A 15 -13.00 23.15 -20.51
CA ILE A 15 -12.05 23.37 -21.62
C ILE A 15 -10.76 24.10 -21.16
N PRO A 16 -10.83 25.28 -20.51
CA PRO A 16 -9.60 25.98 -20.06
C PRO A 16 -8.76 25.19 -19.08
N VAL A 17 -9.40 24.29 -18.31
CA VAL A 17 -8.70 23.35 -17.46
C VAL A 17 -7.94 22.38 -18.37
N VAL A 18 -8.63 21.56 -19.19
CA VAL A 18 -7.99 20.55 -20.06
C VAL A 18 -6.88 21.12 -20.92
N GLU A 19 -7.06 22.33 -21.46
CA GLU A 19 -6.10 22.97 -22.35
C GLU A 19 -4.90 23.63 -21.65
N ALA A 20 -4.92 23.76 -20.32
CA ALA A 20 -3.83 24.36 -19.55
C ALA A 20 -2.52 23.58 -19.74
N SER A 21 -1.52 24.28 -20.30
CA SER A 21 -0.25 23.68 -20.75
C SER A 21 0.98 24.11 -19.95
N GLN A 22 0.88 25.13 -19.09
CA GLN A 22 2.02 25.65 -18.33
C GLN A 22 1.58 26.41 -17.07
N GLY A 23 2.45 26.45 -16.07
CA GLY A 23 2.23 27.13 -14.79
C GLY A 23 1.48 26.29 -13.76
N HIS A 24 1.27 26.89 -12.58
CA HIS A 24 0.49 26.30 -11.51
C HIS A 24 -0.97 26.72 -11.62
N HIS A 25 -1.86 25.73 -11.59
CA HIS A 25 -3.30 25.93 -11.70
C HIS A 25 -4.02 25.26 -10.54
N LEU A 26 -5.12 25.88 -10.09
CA LEU A 26 -6.00 25.31 -9.06
C LEU A 26 -7.41 25.19 -9.63
N VAL A 27 -7.98 23.99 -9.59
CA VAL A 27 -9.36 23.71 -9.97
C VAL A 27 -10.17 23.49 -8.69
N LEU A 28 -11.09 24.41 -8.44
CA LEU A 28 -12.07 24.30 -7.38
C LEU A 28 -13.34 23.70 -7.95
N ALA A 29 -13.62 22.47 -7.56
CA ALA A 29 -14.70 21.67 -8.14
C ALA A 29 -15.53 21.00 -7.05
N SER A 30 -16.79 21.41 -6.98
CA SER A 30 -17.82 20.77 -6.14
C SER A 30 -18.09 19.32 -6.59
N PRO A 31 -18.71 18.49 -5.74
CA PRO A 31 -18.95 17.10 -6.12
C PRO A 31 -19.97 16.99 -7.26
N GLY A 32 -19.67 16.15 -8.26
CA GLY A 32 -20.50 15.99 -9.46
C GLY A 32 -20.13 16.91 -10.64
N CYS A 33 -19.07 17.72 -10.54
CA CYS A 33 -18.62 18.60 -11.63
C CYS A 33 -17.72 17.93 -12.70
N GLY A 34 -17.50 16.60 -12.59
CA GLY A 34 -16.74 15.85 -13.59
C GLY A 34 -15.21 15.85 -13.41
N LYS A 35 -14.69 16.13 -12.21
CA LYS A 35 -13.24 16.16 -11.89
C LYS A 35 -12.46 15.02 -12.53
N THR A 36 -12.88 13.77 -12.29
CA THR A 36 -12.13 12.60 -12.75
C THR A 36 -12.18 12.39 -14.26
N HIS A 37 -13.21 12.89 -14.94
CA HIS A 37 -13.25 12.89 -16.41
C HIS A 37 -12.24 13.89 -16.97
N ILE A 38 -12.17 15.09 -16.38
CA ILE A 38 -11.19 16.13 -16.75
C ILE A 38 -9.76 15.61 -16.60
N LEU A 39 -9.45 14.94 -15.49
CA LEU A 39 -8.12 14.37 -15.23
C LEU A 39 -7.65 13.39 -16.33
N ALA A 40 -8.55 12.58 -16.86
CA ALA A 40 -8.25 11.65 -17.94
C ALA A 40 -8.12 12.36 -19.30
N GLU A 41 -9.02 13.30 -19.61
CA GLU A 41 -8.96 14.11 -20.85
C GLU A 41 -7.70 14.98 -20.93
N ARG A 42 -7.23 15.50 -19.78
CA ARG A 42 -5.95 16.22 -19.68
C ARG A 42 -4.76 15.39 -20.17
N ILE A 43 -4.71 14.12 -19.77
CA ILE A 43 -3.64 13.20 -20.17
C ILE A 43 -3.70 13.00 -21.68
N ARG A 44 -4.89 12.68 -22.22
CA ARG A 44 -5.10 12.55 -23.67
C ARG A 44 -4.63 13.80 -24.42
N TYR A 45 -5.05 14.98 -23.98
CA TYR A 45 -4.71 16.26 -24.61
C TYR A 45 -3.22 16.59 -24.55
N ALA A 46 -2.54 16.27 -23.43
CA ALA A 46 -1.11 16.47 -23.27
C ALA A 46 -0.30 15.50 -24.16
N ARG A 47 -0.75 14.24 -24.29
CA ARG A 47 -0.15 13.26 -25.21
C ARG A 47 -0.24 13.70 -26.67
N GLU A 48 -1.39 14.22 -27.09
CA GLU A 48 -1.58 14.78 -28.44
C GLU A 48 -0.64 15.95 -28.75
N ARG A 49 -0.08 16.60 -27.72
CA ARG A 49 0.90 17.69 -27.82
C ARG A 49 2.34 17.26 -27.60
N GLY A 50 2.60 15.96 -27.51
CA GLY A 50 3.94 15.40 -27.47
C GLY A 50 4.56 15.24 -26.09
N VAL A 51 3.82 15.49 -24.99
CA VAL A 51 4.31 15.15 -23.64
C VAL A 51 4.36 13.63 -23.52
N LYS A 52 5.46 13.04 -23.05
CA LYS A 52 5.59 11.58 -22.89
C LYS A 52 4.93 11.09 -21.60
N TYR A 53 4.52 9.83 -21.55
CA TYR A 53 3.94 9.26 -20.32
C TYR A 53 4.94 9.24 -19.16
N GLU A 54 6.20 8.90 -19.45
CA GLU A 54 7.28 8.93 -18.47
C GLU A 54 7.48 10.32 -17.81
N ASP A 55 7.08 11.41 -18.48
CA ASP A 55 7.20 12.79 -18.00
C ASP A 55 5.95 13.30 -17.25
N MET A 56 4.93 12.45 -17.13
CA MET A 56 3.67 12.77 -16.46
C MET A 56 3.57 12.10 -15.09
N LEU A 57 3.07 12.85 -14.11
CA LEU A 57 2.82 12.36 -12.76
C LEU A 57 1.38 12.66 -12.32
N CYS A 58 0.63 11.61 -11.95
CA CYS A 58 -0.75 11.70 -11.48
C CYS A 58 -0.85 11.22 -10.02
N LEU A 59 -1.06 12.15 -9.11
CA LEU A 59 -1.13 11.89 -7.68
C LEU A 59 -2.55 12.03 -7.15
N THR A 60 -2.89 11.20 -6.17
CA THR A 60 -4.18 11.19 -5.47
C THR A 60 -3.97 11.06 -3.97
N PHE A 61 -5.04 11.21 -3.17
CA PHE A 61 -4.97 10.97 -1.72
C PHE A 61 -5.12 9.48 -1.35
N THR A 62 -5.93 8.72 -2.07
CA THR A 62 -6.27 7.32 -1.72
C THR A 62 -5.93 6.33 -2.83
N ASN A 63 -5.63 5.07 -2.47
CA ASN A 63 -5.45 3.98 -3.44
C ASN A 63 -6.66 3.79 -4.36
N ARG A 64 -7.87 3.91 -3.80
CA ARG A 64 -9.11 3.82 -4.57
C ARG A 64 -9.21 4.90 -5.64
N ALA A 65 -8.93 6.16 -5.29
CA ALA A 65 -8.93 7.25 -6.25
C ALA A 65 -7.91 7.03 -7.38
N ALA A 66 -6.72 6.51 -7.05
CA ALA A 66 -5.73 6.11 -8.06
C ALA A 66 -6.28 5.03 -9.01
N ARG A 67 -6.89 3.96 -8.50
CA ARG A 67 -7.47 2.89 -9.33
C ARG A 67 -8.63 3.39 -10.21
N GLU A 68 -9.53 4.19 -9.65
CA GLU A 68 -10.62 4.80 -10.42
C GLU A 68 -10.09 5.71 -11.53
N MET A 69 -8.99 6.44 -11.26
CA MET A 69 -8.30 7.27 -12.25
C MET A 69 -7.68 6.40 -13.35
N THR A 70 -6.92 5.36 -13.02
CA THR A 70 -6.36 4.40 -13.97
C THR A 70 -7.42 3.82 -14.90
N ASN A 71 -8.54 3.35 -14.33
CA ASN A 71 -9.66 2.80 -15.10
C ASN A 71 -10.29 3.81 -16.06
N ARG A 72 -10.30 5.11 -15.69
CA ARG A 72 -10.81 6.17 -16.56
C ARG A 72 -9.81 6.55 -17.64
N ILE A 73 -8.53 6.60 -17.32
CA ILE A 73 -7.44 6.81 -18.29
C ILE A 73 -7.50 5.72 -19.36
N GLN A 74 -7.62 4.45 -18.97
CA GLN A 74 -7.75 3.34 -19.91
C GLN A 74 -8.94 3.52 -20.87
N LYS A 75 -10.08 4.00 -20.37
CA LYS A 75 -11.28 4.23 -21.19
C LYS A 75 -11.15 5.43 -22.14
N VAL A 76 -10.47 6.49 -21.71
CA VAL A 76 -10.38 7.76 -22.46
C VAL A 76 -9.21 7.74 -23.45
N VAL A 77 -8.05 7.28 -23.00
CA VAL A 77 -6.80 7.32 -23.76
C VAL A 77 -6.63 6.04 -24.57
N GLY A 78 -7.00 4.89 -24.01
CA GLY A 78 -6.74 3.58 -24.61
C GLY A 78 -5.24 3.24 -24.70
N GLY A 79 -4.93 2.05 -25.21
CA GLY A 79 -3.55 1.60 -25.41
C GLY A 79 -2.78 1.35 -24.10
N ASP A 80 -1.45 1.23 -24.24
CA ASP A 80 -0.52 1.06 -23.14
C ASP A 80 -0.06 2.43 -22.60
N PHE A 81 -0.16 2.61 -21.28
CA PHE A 81 0.32 3.77 -20.54
C PHE A 81 1.11 3.36 -19.30
N SER A 82 1.73 2.18 -19.30
CA SER A 82 2.52 1.62 -18.19
C SER A 82 3.61 2.56 -17.66
N GLU A 83 4.18 3.42 -18.51
CA GLU A 83 5.17 4.44 -18.13
C GLU A 83 4.57 5.63 -17.34
N LEU A 84 3.24 5.82 -17.37
CA LEU A 84 2.57 6.89 -16.64
C LEU A 84 2.48 6.54 -15.15
N MET A 85 3.05 7.40 -14.30
CA MET A 85 2.94 7.21 -12.86
C MET A 85 1.57 7.67 -12.34
N VAL A 86 0.71 6.73 -11.97
CA VAL A 86 -0.59 6.96 -11.29
C VAL A 86 -0.58 6.32 -9.91
N GLY A 87 -0.82 7.10 -8.87
CA GLY A 87 -0.81 6.58 -7.50
C GLY A 87 -1.23 7.59 -6.44
N ASN A 88 -1.19 7.19 -5.17
CA ASN A 88 -1.18 8.16 -4.08
C ASN A 88 0.27 8.59 -3.76
N VAL A 89 0.44 9.64 -2.94
CA VAL A 89 1.77 10.17 -2.61
C VAL A 89 2.67 9.12 -1.93
N HIS A 90 2.14 8.29 -1.03
CA HIS A 90 2.91 7.21 -0.39
C HIS A 90 3.31 6.13 -1.39
N ARG A 91 2.44 5.76 -2.35
CA ARG A 91 2.77 4.82 -3.42
C ARG A 91 3.92 5.36 -4.27
N PHE A 92 3.91 6.66 -4.58
CA PHE A 92 5.04 7.30 -5.25
C PHE A 92 6.32 7.21 -4.43
N CYS A 93 6.29 7.61 -3.16
CA CYS A 93 7.45 7.58 -2.27
C CYS A 93 8.00 6.15 -2.14
N SER A 94 7.13 5.16 -1.94
CA SER A 94 7.52 3.75 -1.90
C SER A 94 8.15 3.31 -3.22
N LYS A 95 7.53 3.60 -4.38
CA LYS A 95 8.09 3.22 -5.68
C LYS A 95 9.48 3.83 -5.88
N PHE A 96 9.61 5.13 -5.56
CA PHE A 96 10.87 5.86 -5.64
C PHE A 96 11.95 5.24 -4.74
N LEU A 97 11.65 4.98 -3.47
CA LEU A 97 12.64 4.47 -2.51
C LEU A 97 13.08 3.04 -2.86
N PHE A 98 12.13 2.15 -3.14
CA PHE A 98 12.39 0.73 -3.35
C PHE A 98 12.86 0.40 -4.77
N GLU A 99 12.17 0.87 -5.81
CA GLU A 99 12.49 0.47 -7.20
C GLU A 99 13.74 1.18 -7.74
N GLN A 100 14.05 2.39 -7.26
CA GLN A 100 15.27 3.10 -7.65
C GLN A 100 16.46 2.80 -6.71
N GLY A 101 16.33 1.83 -5.80
CA GLY A 101 17.42 1.38 -4.93
C GLY A 101 17.96 2.45 -3.98
N ARG A 102 17.10 3.40 -3.54
CA ARG A 102 17.50 4.49 -2.64
C ARG A 102 17.61 4.05 -1.17
N ILE A 103 17.03 2.90 -0.84
CA ILE A 103 17.13 2.24 0.48
C ILE A 103 17.64 0.81 0.29
N PRO A 104 18.09 0.11 1.35
CA PRO A 104 18.52 -1.28 1.26
C PRO A 104 17.44 -2.18 0.64
N ALA A 105 17.81 -3.13 -0.22
CA ALA A 105 16.83 -3.96 -0.93
C ALA A 105 16.10 -4.98 -0.04
N ASP A 106 16.55 -5.17 1.20
CA ASP A 106 15.89 -5.99 2.23
C ASP A 106 14.97 -5.17 3.15
N SER A 107 14.76 -3.88 2.84
CA SER A 107 13.89 -3.01 3.62
C SER A 107 12.43 -3.48 3.58
N ALA A 108 11.66 -3.13 4.61
CA ALA A 108 10.24 -3.49 4.66
C ALA A 108 9.38 -2.38 5.28
N ILE A 109 8.14 -2.25 4.79
CA ILE A 109 7.17 -1.27 5.30
C ILE A 109 6.37 -1.90 6.43
N ILE A 110 6.32 -1.23 7.58
CA ILE A 110 5.49 -1.62 8.74
C ILE A 110 4.22 -0.79 8.81
N ASP A 111 3.15 -1.38 9.34
CA ASP A 111 1.90 -0.67 9.66
C ASP A 111 1.86 -0.22 11.13
N ASP A 112 0.84 0.56 11.50
CA ASP A 112 0.65 1.08 12.86
C ASP A 112 0.61 0.00 13.95
N GLU A 113 0.02 -1.18 13.66
CA GLU A 113 -0.07 -2.27 14.63
C GLU A 113 1.31 -2.86 14.89
N GLU A 114 2.14 -3.01 13.85
CA GLU A 114 3.52 -3.46 14.02
C GLU A 114 4.35 -2.42 14.78
N ALA A 115 4.19 -1.13 14.45
CA ALA A 115 4.89 -0.05 15.14
C ALA A 115 4.54 -0.02 16.63
N VAL A 116 3.25 -0.15 16.97
CA VAL A 116 2.75 -0.25 18.34
C VAL A 116 3.28 -1.52 19.03
N SER A 117 3.33 -2.67 18.34
CA SER A 117 3.89 -3.92 18.88
C SER A 117 5.40 -3.79 19.20
N ILE A 118 6.16 -3.00 18.44
CA ILE A 118 7.58 -2.73 18.75
C ILE A 118 7.70 -1.93 20.05
N ILE A 119 6.90 -0.87 20.21
CA ILE A 119 6.86 -0.09 21.47
C ILE A 119 6.42 -0.96 22.66
N ALA A 120 5.43 -1.83 22.46
CA ALA A 120 4.94 -2.75 23.49
C ALA A 120 6.04 -3.69 23.99
N ASP A 121 6.88 -4.22 23.09
CA ASP A 121 8.00 -5.10 23.44
C ASP A 121 9.04 -4.37 24.30
N TYR A 122 9.43 -3.14 23.93
CA TYR A 122 10.34 -2.33 24.76
C TYR A 122 9.77 -2.00 26.14
N ARG A 123 8.45 -1.91 26.24
CA ARG A 123 7.74 -1.68 27.51
C ARG A 123 7.43 -2.95 28.29
N ASN A 124 7.77 -4.12 27.75
CA ASN A 124 7.40 -5.44 28.28
C ASN A 124 5.88 -5.57 28.54
N GLU A 125 5.07 -5.00 27.65
CA GLU A 125 3.61 -5.01 27.72
C GLU A 125 3.04 -6.02 26.71
N ASP A 126 1.89 -6.63 27.03
CA ASP A 126 1.18 -7.52 26.11
C ASP A 126 0.62 -6.74 24.92
N GLU A 127 1.03 -7.11 23.70
CA GLU A 127 0.69 -6.41 22.46
C GLU A 127 -0.82 -6.42 22.18
N GLU A 128 -1.49 -7.56 22.41
CA GLU A 128 -2.94 -7.67 22.20
C GLU A 128 -3.73 -6.83 23.21
N GLY A 129 -3.27 -6.79 24.46
CA GLY A 129 -3.81 -5.93 25.50
C GLY A 129 -3.65 -4.43 25.19
N VAL A 130 -2.54 -4.02 24.58
CA VAL A 130 -2.34 -2.62 24.15
C VAL A 130 -3.29 -2.26 23.01
N THR A 131 -3.39 -3.10 21.97
CA THR A 131 -4.26 -2.82 20.81
C THR A 131 -5.75 -2.78 21.18
N ARG A 132 -6.16 -3.48 22.25
CA ARG A 132 -7.54 -3.44 22.77
C ARG A 132 -7.82 -2.23 23.67
N ASP A 133 -6.79 -1.60 24.25
CA ASP A 133 -6.91 -0.42 25.10
C ASP A 133 -6.62 0.86 24.29
N PHE A 134 -7.70 1.56 23.94
CA PHE A 134 -7.63 2.79 23.15
C PHE A 134 -6.66 3.85 23.71
N ASN A 135 -6.58 4.00 25.05
CA ASN A 135 -5.72 5.02 25.65
C ASN A 135 -4.25 4.62 25.56
N ARG A 136 -3.94 3.33 25.77
CA ARG A 136 -2.57 2.82 25.64
C ARG A 136 -2.12 2.87 24.17
N TYR A 137 -2.96 2.41 23.26
CA TYR A 137 -2.71 2.49 21.81
C TYR A 137 -2.40 3.93 21.38
N LYS A 138 -3.23 4.90 21.78
CA LYS A 138 -3.01 6.32 21.48
C LYS A 138 -1.72 6.87 22.11
N GLY A 139 -1.41 6.45 23.33
CA GLY A 139 -0.16 6.80 24.00
C GLY A 139 1.07 6.36 23.20
N TYR A 140 1.02 5.16 22.62
CA TYR A 140 2.13 4.62 21.82
C TYR A 140 2.24 5.28 20.46
N GLN A 141 1.11 5.56 19.79
CA GLN A 141 1.11 6.38 18.57
C GLN A 141 1.74 7.75 18.82
N THR A 142 1.49 8.36 19.99
CA THR A 142 2.12 9.65 20.35
C THR A 142 3.64 9.53 20.46
N ILE A 143 4.17 8.39 20.95
CA ILE A 143 5.61 8.13 21.00
C ILE A 143 6.18 8.00 19.57
N ILE A 144 5.50 7.26 18.70
CA ILE A 144 5.90 7.06 17.30
C ILE A 144 5.92 8.41 16.55
N PHE A 145 4.83 9.17 16.61
CA PHE A 145 4.75 10.51 16.00
C PHE A 145 5.79 11.47 16.54
N PHE A 146 6.13 11.38 17.83
CA PHE A 146 7.19 12.17 18.42
C PHE A 146 8.57 11.81 17.85
N GLN A 147 8.82 10.55 17.50
CA GLN A 147 10.05 10.13 16.83
C GLN A 147 10.19 10.81 15.45
N HIS A 148 9.13 10.84 14.64
CA HIS A 148 9.13 11.53 13.35
C HIS A 148 9.34 13.04 13.50
N PHE A 149 8.69 13.64 14.50
CA PHE A 149 8.87 15.05 14.84
C PHE A 149 10.35 15.37 15.15
N ILE A 150 11.02 14.54 15.95
CA ILE A 150 12.44 14.70 16.26
C ILE A 150 13.31 14.50 15.01
N TYR A 151 13.04 13.49 14.19
CA TYR A 151 13.76 13.27 12.93
C TYR A 151 13.77 14.54 12.05
N GLN A 152 12.62 15.21 11.91
CA GLN A 152 12.52 16.45 11.14
C GLN A 152 13.31 17.61 11.73
N MET A 153 13.38 17.68 13.06
CA MET A 153 14.20 18.65 13.79
C MET A 153 15.69 18.42 13.54
N GLU A 154 16.14 17.16 13.58
CA GLU A 154 17.52 16.78 13.28
C GLU A 154 17.94 17.13 11.85
N HIS A 155 17.05 16.89 10.89
CA HIS A 155 17.29 17.15 9.46
C HIS A 155 17.00 18.60 9.05
N GLN A 156 16.70 19.47 10.02
CA GLN A 156 16.43 20.90 9.83
C GLN A 156 15.38 21.14 8.75
N HIS A 157 14.29 20.38 8.82
CA HIS A 157 13.15 20.60 7.93
C HIS A 157 12.52 21.96 8.25
N PRO A 158 11.90 22.65 7.28
CA PRO A 158 11.11 23.85 7.58
C PRO A 158 9.90 23.52 8.47
N TRP A 159 9.68 24.30 9.54
CA TRP A 159 8.60 24.10 10.52
C TRP A 159 7.20 23.85 9.90
N LYS A 160 6.87 24.56 8.82
CA LYS A 160 5.59 24.43 8.10
C LYS A 160 5.35 23.04 7.48
N TYR A 161 6.37 22.18 7.41
CA TYR A 161 6.30 20.81 6.86
C TYR A 161 6.34 19.74 7.95
N TYR A 162 6.35 20.11 9.24
CA TYR A 162 6.41 19.13 10.32
C TYR A 162 5.14 18.27 10.35
N LEU A 163 5.37 16.97 10.42
CA LEU A 163 4.39 15.95 10.75
C LEU A 163 4.21 15.94 12.28
N HIS A 164 2.95 15.82 12.71
CA HIS A 164 2.57 15.68 14.11
C HIS A 164 3.22 16.66 15.12
N PRO A 165 3.23 17.98 14.87
CA PRO A 165 3.75 18.95 15.84
C PRO A 165 2.99 18.94 17.17
N GLU A 166 1.77 18.41 17.21
CA GLU A 166 0.97 18.19 18.43
C GLU A 166 1.54 17.12 19.37
N SER A 167 2.44 16.25 18.88
CA SER A 167 3.12 15.23 19.71
C SER A 167 4.11 15.84 20.72
N PHE A 168 4.57 17.07 20.47
CA PHE A 168 5.38 17.88 21.36
C PHE A 168 4.51 18.96 22.02
N THR A 169 3.99 18.63 23.20
CA THR A 169 3.02 19.42 23.95
C THR A 169 3.66 20.59 24.69
N ASP A 170 2.84 21.53 25.19
CA ASP A 170 3.35 22.63 26.02
C ASP A 170 3.97 22.12 27.34
N ASP A 171 3.43 21.04 27.92
CA ASP A 171 4.02 20.41 29.10
C ASP A 171 5.41 19.83 28.81
N ASP A 172 5.62 19.28 27.60
CA ASP A 172 6.94 18.80 27.16
C ASP A 172 7.93 19.96 26.99
N ARG A 173 7.50 21.07 26.38
CA ARG A 173 8.34 22.27 26.21
C ARG A 173 8.80 22.82 27.54
N GLU A 174 7.91 22.90 28.52
CA GLU A 174 8.26 23.34 29.88
C GLU A 174 9.23 22.36 30.55
N ALA A 175 9.02 21.05 30.40
CA ALA A 175 9.93 20.04 30.93
C ALA A 175 11.34 20.15 30.33
N VAL A 176 11.47 20.35 29.01
CA VAL A 176 12.79 20.58 28.37
C VAL A 176 13.45 21.84 28.91
N LYS A 177 12.72 22.96 29.06
CA LYS A 177 13.26 24.21 29.62
C LYS A 177 13.81 24.00 31.04
N HIS A 178 13.12 23.21 31.85
CA HIS A 178 13.59 22.86 33.19
C HIS A 178 14.89 22.05 33.16
N ILE A 179 14.98 21.01 32.32
CA ILE A 179 16.20 20.21 32.14
C ILE A 179 17.35 21.11 31.66
N CYS A 180 17.12 21.95 30.65
CA CYS A 180 18.12 22.88 30.13
C CYS A 180 18.62 23.85 31.20
N THR A 181 17.72 24.41 32.01
CA THR A 181 18.07 25.31 33.11
C THR A 181 18.91 24.62 34.19
N SER A 182 18.52 23.40 34.57
CA SER A 182 19.23 22.57 35.56
C SER A 182 20.65 22.24 35.10
N GLN A 183 20.78 21.85 33.83
CA GLN A 183 22.03 21.40 33.22
C GLN A 183 22.88 22.53 32.62
N LYS A 184 22.40 23.78 32.71
CA LYS A 184 23.03 24.98 32.12
C LYS A 184 23.26 24.86 30.61
N ILE A 185 22.31 24.25 29.92
CA ILE A 185 22.26 24.13 28.47
C ILE A 185 21.32 25.24 27.95
N GLU A 186 21.68 25.85 26.82
CA GLU A 186 20.80 26.82 26.16
C GLU A 186 19.57 26.11 25.57
N TYR A 187 18.38 26.70 25.71
CA TYR A 187 17.15 26.10 25.18
C TYR A 187 17.01 26.40 23.69
N ASP A 188 17.36 25.43 22.86
CA ASP A 188 17.21 25.44 21.41
C ASP A 188 16.84 24.04 20.85
N GLU A 189 16.66 23.92 19.54
CA GLU A 189 16.33 22.65 18.87
C GLU A 189 17.43 21.58 19.10
N GLN A 190 18.70 22.00 19.15
CA GLN A 190 19.82 21.10 19.35
C GLN A 190 19.82 20.49 20.76
N ALA A 191 19.38 21.25 21.77
CA ALA A 191 19.18 20.77 23.12
C ALA A 191 18.05 19.74 23.20
N VAL A 192 16.93 19.94 22.48
CA VAL A 192 15.83 18.96 22.41
C VAL A 192 16.34 17.63 21.85
N VAL A 193 17.06 17.69 20.72
CA VAL A 193 17.66 16.51 20.06
C VAL A 193 18.68 15.83 20.96
N ASN A 194 19.53 16.61 21.65
CA ASN A 194 20.52 16.06 22.58
C ASN A 194 19.84 15.28 23.71
N ILE A 195 18.84 15.89 24.36
CA ILE A 195 18.09 15.26 25.45
C ILE A 195 17.36 14.01 24.95
N TYR A 196 16.81 14.03 23.74
CA TYR A 196 16.19 12.86 23.13
C TYR A 196 17.16 11.68 22.99
N HIS A 197 18.38 11.92 22.47
CA HIS A 197 19.38 10.87 22.31
C HIS A 197 19.91 10.31 23.64
N HIS A 198 19.93 11.15 24.67
CA HIS A 198 20.46 10.82 25.99
C HIS A 198 19.35 10.77 27.05
N ALA A 199 18.11 10.49 26.66
CA ALA A 199 16.94 10.61 27.55
C ALA A 199 17.07 9.75 28.81
N GLN A 200 17.74 8.59 28.71
CA GLN A 200 18.04 7.72 29.84
C GLN A 200 18.99 8.38 30.86
N GLU A 201 19.95 9.19 30.41
CA GLU A 201 20.94 9.87 31.27
C GLU A 201 20.29 11.00 32.06
N TYR A 202 19.27 11.65 31.49
CA TYR A 202 18.52 12.72 32.15
C TYR A 202 17.40 12.22 33.09
N MET A 203 17.15 10.91 33.20
CA MET A 203 16.05 10.36 34.02
C MET A 203 16.09 10.80 35.49
N ASP A 204 17.29 11.03 36.03
CA ASP A 204 17.48 11.48 37.41
C ASP A 204 17.05 12.94 37.64
N GLU A 205 16.91 13.76 36.59
CA GLU A 205 16.41 15.14 36.68
C GLU A 205 14.98 15.19 37.27
N ALA A 206 14.16 14.16 36.99
CA ALA A 206 12.83 14.06 37.57
C ALA A 206 12.83 13.84 39.10
N ASN A 207 13.99 13.52 39.69
CA ASN A 207 14.16 13.28 41.12
C ASN A 207 15.00 14.40 41.79
N ALA A 208 15.23 15.53 41.11
CA ALA A 208 16.05 16.62 41.61
C ALA A 208 15.52 17.17 42.96
N PRO A 209 16.38 17.40 43.97
CA PRO A 209 15.96 17.93 45.26
C PRO A 209 15.30 19.30 45.14
N GLY A 210 14.08 19.45 45.68
CA GLY A 210 13.34 20.72 45.66
C GLY A 210 12.45 20.94 44.44
N LEU A 211 12.39 19.97 43.52
CA LEU A 211 11.45 19.99 42.40
C LEU A 211 10.03 19.70 42.89
N ASP A 212 9.03 20.44 42.39
CA ASP A 212 7.64 20.16 42.71
C ASP A 212 7.15 18.89 41.99
N GLY A 213 6.22 18.16 42.60
CA GLY A 213 5.76 16.87 42.08
C GLY A 213 5.15 16.94 40.68
N LYS A 214 4.49 18.05 40.30
CA LYS A 214 3.90 18.18 38.97
C LYS A 214 4.96 18.36 37.89
N THR A 215 5.98 19.18 38.16
CA THR A 215 7.11 19.36 37.25
C THR A 215 7.94 18.09 37.15
N ALA A 216 8.15 17.38 38.27
CA ALA A 216 8.80 16.07 38.29
C ALA A 216 8.07 15.05 37.40
N ASP A 217 6.74 14.99 37.48
CA ASP A 217 5.93 14.09 36.65
C ASP A 217 6.00 14.45 35.17
N ARG A 218 5.95 15.75 34.82
CA ARG A 218 6.10 16.22 33.43
C ARG A 218 7.45 15.83 32.83
N ILE A 219 8.55 16.05 33.57
CA ILE A 219 9.90 15.65 33.15
C ILE A 219 9.95 14.14 32.95
N ARG A 220 9.40 13.36 33.88
CA ARG A 220 9.38 11.89 33.80
C ARG A 220 8.61 11.40 32.57
N VAL A 221 7.44 11.96 32.30
CA VAL A 221 6.61 11.60 31.13
C VAL A 221 7.34 11.92 29.82
N LEU A 222 7.93 13.12 29.72
CA LEU A 222 8.72 13.53 28.57
C LEU A 222 9.90 12.58 28.31
N LEU A 223 10.73 12.33 29.34
CA LEU A 223 11.94 11.53 29.19
C LEU A 223 11.63 10.09 28.81
N TRP A 224 10.56 9.49 29.36
CA TRP A 224 10.11 8.18 28.90
C TRP A 224 9.61 8.19 27.46
N LYS A 225 8.86 9.22 27.05
CA LYS A 225 8.44 9.37 25.65
C LYS A 225 9.65 9.45 24.72
N MET A 226 10.62 10.31 25.04
CA MET A 226 11.89 10.45 24.29
C MET A 226 12.67 9.13 24.24
N TYR A 227 12.81 8.44 25.37
CA TYR A 227 13.52 7.17 25.44
C TYR A 227 12.90 6.10 24.53
N TYR A 228 11.59 5.87 24.61
CA TYR A 228 10.92 4.86 23.78
C TYR A 228 10.87 5.25 22.30
N ALA A 229 10.74 6.55 21.99
CA ALA A 229 10.83 7.05 20.62
C ALA A 229 12.22 6.79 20.02
N ASN A 230 13.29 6.97 20.79
CA ASN A 230 14.66 6.63 20.39
C ASN A 230 14.85 5.11 20.20
N CYS A 231 14.37 4.29 21.14
CA CYS A 231 14.38 2.83 20.97
C CYS A 231 13.67 2.37 19.70
N TYR A 232 12.57 3.02 19.34
CA TYR A 232 11.84 2.76 18.10
C TYR A 232 12.63 3.14 16.85
N ALA A 233 13.20 4.36 16.80
CA ALA A 233 14.06 4.79 15.69
C ALA A 233 15.22 3.83 15.45
N ARG A 234 15.94 3.46 16.52
CA ARG A 234 17.05 2.50 16.44
C ARG A 234 16.60 1.12 15.98
N TYR A 235 15.45 0.65 16.46
CA TYR A 235 14.91 -0.64 16.04
C TYR A 235 14.58 -0.65 14.55
N LYS A 236 13.99 0.43 14.02
CA LYS A 236 13.72 0.59 12.59
C LYS A 236 15.01 0.55 11.77
N GLU A 237 16.01 1.34 12.18
CA GLU A 237 17.31 1.40 11.51
C GLU A 237 18.02 0.03 11.48
N GLU A 238 18.15 -0.64 12.62
CA GLU A 238 18.83 -1.94 12.74
C GLU A 238 18.16 -3.07 11.92
N ASN A 239 16.88 -2.90 11.57
CA ASN A 239 16.08 -3.90 10.86
C ASN A 239 15.64 -3.45 9.45
N HIS A 240 16.08 -2.28 8.98
CA HIS A 240 15.65 -1.66 7.71
C HIS A 240 14.12 -1.58 7.58
N LEU A 241 13.45 -1.15 8.64
CA LEU A 241 12.01 -0.97 8.66
C LEU A 241 11.66 0.49 8.44
N PHE A 242 10.61 0.72 7.67
CA PHE A 242 10.07 2.05 7.38
C PHE A 242 8.58 2.04 7.71
N ASP A 243 8.11 3.00 8.50
CA ASP A 243 6.67 3.26 8.59
C ASP A 243 6.22 4.24 7.48
N PHE A 244 4.92 4.56 7.44
CA PHE A 244 4.35 5.38 6.36
C PHE A 244 4.91 6.80 6.34
N GLU A 245 5.17 7.39 7.49
CA GLU A 245 5.76 8.72 7.64
C GLU A 245 7.22 8.72 7.17
N ASP A 246 8.00 7.67 7.48
CA ASP A 246 9.39 7.56 7.00
C ASP A 246 9.48 7.62 5.46
N LEU A 247 8.51 7.03 4.73
CA LEU A 247 8.49 7.09 3.27
C LEU A 247 8.46 8.53 2.77
N LEU A 248 7.70 9.42 3.44
CA LEU A 248 7.64 10.83 3.10
C LEU A 248 8.94 11.55 3.48
N LEU A 249 9.43 11.31 4.70
CA LEU A 249 10.61 11.97 5.24
C LEU A 249 11.88 11.66 4.43
N TYR A 250 12.14 10.39 4.16
CA TYR A 250 13.31 9.97 3.37
C TYR A 250 13.21 10.45 1.92
N THR A 251 12.02 10.38 1.31
CA THR A 251 11.81 10.90 -0.05
C THR A 251 12.11 12.40 -0.10
N TYR A 252 11.61 13.17 0.87
CA TYR A 252 11.88 14.61 0.96
C TYR A 252 13.38 14.91 1.10
N ASP A 253 14.07 14.21 1.99
CA ASP A 253 15.51 14.42 2.23
C ASP A 253 16.36 14.08 1.00
N ILE A 254 16.05 12.99 0.30
CA ILE A 254 16.75 12.61 -0.93
C ILE A 254 16.49 13.64 -2.03
N TYR A 255 15.24 14.03 -2.29
CA TYR A 255 14.93 15.02 -3.32
C TYR A 255 15.51 16.41 -3.02
N ARG A 256 15.63 16.77 -1.75
CA ARG A 256 16.24 18.03 -1.30
C ARG A 256 17.76 18.01 -1.48
N SER A 257 18.42 16.86 -1.34
CA SER A 257 19.87 16.74 -1.33
C SER A 257 20.47 16.29 -2.68
N ASP A 258 19.72 15.53 -3.48
CA ASP A 258 20.18 14.96 -4.75
C ASP A 258 19.50 15.64 -5.96
N PRO A 259 20.21 16.57 -6.65
CA PRO A 259 19.65 17.25 -7.81
C PRO A 259 19.47 16.34 -9.03
N THR A 260 20.01 15.12 -9.03
CA THR A 260 19.86 14.18 -10.16
C THR A 260 18.52 13.47 -10.19
N CYS A 261 17.72 13.58 -9.12
CA CYS A 261 16.40 12.99 -9.06
C CYS A 261 15.50 13.51 -10.19
N LYS A 262 14.75 12.61 -10.84
CA LYS A 262 13.80 12.96 -11.91
C LYS A 262 12.76 13.95 -11.39
N ARG A 263 12.62 15.05 -12.13
CA ARG A 263 11.59 16.07 -11.95
C ARG A 263 10.62 16.02 -13.12
N TYR A 264 9.34 16.20 -12.83
CA TYR A 264 8.26 16.02 -13.79
C TYR A 264 7.81 17.38 -14.32
N PRO A 265 7.85 17.61 -15.64
CA PRO A 265 7.32 18.83 -16.25
C PRO A 265 5.79 18.88 -16.25
N TRP A 266 5.12 17.74 -16.03
CA TRP A 266 3.67 17.65 -16.04
C TRP A 266 3.18 16.88 -14.81
N ILE A 267 2.46 17.57 -13.92
CA ILE A 267 1.93 16.99 -12.69
C ILE A 267 0.45 17.34 -12.56
N GLN A 268 -0.37 16.36 -12.16
CA GLN A 268 -1.71 16.63 -11.65
C GLN A 268 -1.94 15.93 -10.30
N VAL A 269 -2.62 16.62 -9.39
CA VAL A 269 -2.86 16.16 -8.03
C VAL A 269 -4.33 16.31 -7.70
N ASP A 270 -4.99 15.21 -7.38
CA ASP A 270 -6.41 15.17 -6.99
C ASP A 270 -6.58 15.18 -5.46
N GLU A 271 -7.73 15.68 -5.01
CA GLU A 271 -8.12 15.81 -3.60
C GLU A 271 -7.09 16.57 -2.73
N VAL A 272 -6.57 17.69 -3.27
CA VAL A 272 -5.48 18.46 -2.62
C VAL A 272 -5.85 19.02 -1.25
N GLN A 273 -7.14 19.15 -0.93
CA GLN A 273 -7.59 19.56 0.40
C GLN A 273 -7.24 18.56 1.51
N ASP A 274 -6.96 17.31 1.15
CA ASP A 274 -6.62 16.25 2.10
C ASP A 274 -5.10 16.05 2.26
N LEU A 275 -4.28 16.82 1.52
CA LEU A 275 -2.84 16.76 1.63
C LEU A 275 -2.30 17.54 2.83
N ASN A 276 -1.27 16.98 3.45
CA ASN A 276 -0.50 17.64 4.50
C ASN A 276 0.67 18.48 3.91
N GLY A 277 1.31 19.29 4.76
CA GLY A 277 2.39 20.18 4.34
C GLY A 277 3.63 19.45 3.78
N MET A 278 3.97 18.28 4.33
CA MET A 278 5.09 17.46 3.85
C MET A 278 4.84 16.92 2.44
N GLN A 279 3.64 16.39 2.17
CA GLN A 279 3.27 15.88 0.85
C GLN A 279 3.33 16.98 -0.22
N LEU A 280 2.85 18.19 0.09
CA LEU A 280 2.99 19.34 -0.81
C LEU A 280 4.45 19.73 -1.04
N ALA A 281 5.29 19.67 0.00
CA ALA A 281 6.71 19.96 -0.13
C ALA A 281 7.42 18.94 -1.04
N ILE A 282 7.04 17.67 -0.97
CA ILE A 282 7.52 16.63 -1.89
C ILE A 282 7.05 16.92 -3.32
N ILE A 283 5.76 17.27 -3.52
CA ILE A 283 5.25 17.64 -4.85
C ILE A 283 6.01 18.83 -5.44
N ASP A 284 6.35 19.83 -4.61
CA ASP A 284 7.17 20.97 -5.04
C ASP A 284 8.56 20.52 -5.52
N LEU A 285 9.19 19.60 -4.79
CA LEU A 285 10.49 19.03 -5.19
C LEU A 285 10.41 18.11 -6.42
N LEU A 286 9.27 17.48 -6.66
CA LEU A 286 9.03 16.67 -7.86
C LEU A 286 8.81 17.52 -9.11
N THR A 287 8.46 18.80 -8.95
CA THR A 287 8.13 19.68 -10.06
C THR A 287 9.41 20.11 -10.79
N ALA A 288 9.41 20.05 -12.12
CA ALA A 288 10.50 20.58 -12.94
C ALA A 288 10.61 22.11 -12.81
N GLU A 289 11.82 22.66 -12.91
CA GLU A 289 12.05 24.10 -12.76
C GLU A 289 11.60 24.89 -14.01
N ASP A 290 11.84 24.33 -15.20
CA ASP A 290 11.59 25.00 -16.48
C ASP A 290 10.16 24.81 -16.96
N ASN A 291 9.34 25.85 -16.76
CA ASN A 291 7.97 25.96 -17.28
C ASN A 291 7.06 24.74 -17.02
N PRO A 292 6.96 24.26 -15.76
CA PRO A 292 6.16 23.08 -15.45
C PRO A 292 4.67 23.38 -15.62
N MET A 293 3.89 22.36 -15.95
CA MET A 293 2.45 22.36 -15.81
C MET A 293 2.09 21.57 -14.55
N VAL A 294 1.55 22.26 -13.53
CA VAL A 294 1.05 21.61 -12.32
C VAL A 294 -0.41 21.95 -12.09
N MET A 295 -1.25 20.92 -12.06
CA MET A 295 -2.69 21.05 -11.86
C MET A 295 -3.11 20.49 -10.50
N TYR A 296 -3.58 21.36 -9.61
CA TYR A 296 -4.15 20.99 -8.31
C TYR A 296 -5.67 20.94 -8.40
N LEU A 297 -6.31 19.84 -8.01
CA LEU A 297 -7.77 19.71 -7.99
C LEU A 297 -8.24 19.47 -6.56
N GLY A 298 -9.23 20.23 -6.13
CA GLY A 298 -9.77 20.08 -4.79
C GLY A 298 -11.17 20.64 -4.61
N ASP A 299 -11.70 20.41 -3.42
CA ASP A 299 -12.99 20.91 -2.97
C ASP A 299 -12.92 21.39 -1.52
N GLU A 300 -13.08 22.68 -1.33
CA GLU A 300 -13.12 23.34 -0.01
C GLU A 300 -14.21 22.76 0.90
N GLN A 301 -15.32 22.31 0.31
CA GLN A 301 -16.47 21.83 1.06
C GLN A 301 -16.29 20.39 1.57
N GLN A 302 -15.29 19.65 1.09
CA GLN A 302 -15.05 18.24 1.43
C GLN A 302 -13.83 18.01 2.32
N ALA A 303 -13.17 19.06 2.83
CA ALA A 303 -12.04 18.95 3.75
C ALA A 303 -12.47 18.48 5.16
N ILE A 304 -12.46 17.16 5.40
CA ILE A 304 -12.93 16.53 6.65
C ILE A 304 -11.87 15.63 7.35
N PHE A 305 -10.62 15.58 6.86
CA PHE A 305 -9.54 14.78 7.46
C PHE A 305 -8.54 15.62 8.27
N SER A 306 -9.03 16.61 9.03
CA SER A 306 -8.19 17.53 9.81
C SER A 306 -7.25 16.82 10.80
N PHE A 307 -7.69 15.68 11.35
CA PHE A 307 -6.92 14.86 12.28
C PHE A 307 -5.70 14.16 11.64
N MET A 308 -5.63 14.07 10.31
CA MET A 308 -4.47 13.58 9.56
C MET A 308 -3.51 14.70 9.14
N GLY A 309 -3.69 15.91 9.67
CA GLY A 309 -2.86 17.08 9.35
C GLY A 309 -3.27 17.83 8.07
N ALA A 310 -4.38 17.45 7.43
CA ALA A 310 -4.95 18.20 6.30
C ALA A 310 -5.62 19.49 6.78
N LYS A 311 -5.13 20.65 6.34
CA LYS A 311 -5.62 21.95 6.83
C LYS A 311 -6.27 22.76 5.72
N VAL A 312 -7.29 23.55 6.07
CA VAL A 312 -7.86 24.62 5.21
C VAL A 312 -6.76 25.59 4.71
N GLU A 313 -5.66 25.68 5.46
CA GLU A 313 -4.43 26.38 5.10
C GLU A 313 -3.84 25.89 3.77
N THR A 314 -3.92 24.59 3.45
CA THR A 314 -3.45 24.00 2.18
C THR A 314 -4.12 24.68 0.98
N LEU A 315 -5.45 24.73 0.96
CA LEU A 315 -6.18 25.37 -0.14
C LEU A 315 -5.91 26.87 -0.20
N THR A 316 -5.76 27.51 0.95
CA THR A 316 -5.39 28.94 1.02
C THR A 316 -4.01 29.19 0.39
N LEU A 317 -3.03 28.35 0.71
CA LEU A 317 -1.69 28.39 0.12
C LEU A 317 -1.74 28.15 -1.40
N LEU A 318 -2.53 27.18 -1.86
CA LEU A 318 -2.68 26.87 -3.27
C LEU A 318 -3.40 28.00 -4.04
N LYS A 319 -4.40 28.66 -3.45
CA LYS A 319 -5.03 29.86 -4.04
C LYS A 319 -4.00 30.97 -4.28
N MET A 320 -3.08 31.15 -3.34
CA MET A 320 -2.00 32.13 -3.47
C MET A 320 -0.97 31.71 -4.53
N ARG A 321 -0.60 30.43 -4.56
CA ARG A 321 0.35 29.85 -5.53
C ARG A 321 -0.17 29.91 -6.96
N CYS A 322 -1.45 29.60 -7.16
CA CYS A 322 -2.11 29.55 -8.46
C CYS A 322 -2.83 30.86 -8.80
N LYS A 323 -2.40 31.99 -8.21
CA LYS A 323 -3.05 33.29 -8.43
C LYS A 323 -3.04 33.66 -9.91
N GLY A 324 -4.22 33.96 -10.46
CA GLY A 324 -4.42 34.23 -11.90
C GLY A 324 -4.77 32.98 -12.73
N ASN A 325 -4.63 31.79 -12.15
CA ASN A 325 -4.82 30.48 -12.77
C ASN A 325 -5.79 29.59 -11.96
N ILE A 326 -6.79 30.22 -11.33
CA ILE A 326 -7.82 29.54 -10.56
C ILE A 326 -9.03 29.29 -11.45
N HIS A 327 -9.45 28.03 -11.54
CA HIS A 327 -10.57 27.59 -12.35
C HIS A 327 -11.70 27.12 -11.45
N HIS A 328 -12.93 27.58 -11.73
CA HIS A 328 -14.13 27.16 -11.01
C HIS A 328 -15.02 26.34 -11.93
N LEU A 329 -15.30 25.09 -11.56
CA LEU A 329 -16.25 24.28 -12.31
C LEU A 329 -17.67 24.58 -11.85
N GLN A 330 -18.42 25.30 -12.68
CA GLN A 330 -19.75 25.79 -12.34
C GLN A 330 -20.89 24.88 -12.79
N ARG A 331 -20.62 23.72 -13.40
CA ARG A 331 -21.66 22.81 -13.90
C ARG A 331 -21.65 21.49 -13.14
N ASN A 332 -22.78 21.11 -12.56
CA ASN A 332 -23.01 19.81 -11.93
C ASN A 332 -23.69 18.87 -12.91
N HIS A 333 -23.06 17.74 -13.19
CA HIS A 333 -23.55 16.74 -14.13
C HIS A 333 -24.23 15.55 -13.43
N ARG A 334 -24.26 15.56 -12.09
CA ARG A 334 -24.67 14.42 -11.27
C ARG A 334 -26.03 14.62 -10.61
N SER A 335 -26.18 15.71 -9.86
CA SER A 335 -27.33 15.92 -8.99
C SER A 335 -28.42 16.72 -9.72
N PRO A 336 -29.70 16.31 -9.61
CA PRO A 336 -30.82 17.09 -10.12
C PRO A 336 -30.93 18.43 -9.37
N LYS A 337 -31.54 19.42 -10.02
CA LYS A 337 -31.64 20.79 -9.52
C LYS A 337 -32.16 20.88 -8.08
N TYR A 338 -33.20 20.14 -7.74
CA TYR A 338 -33.79 20.20 -6.39
C TYR A 338 -32.83 19.74 -5.27
N LEU A 339 -32.00 18.71 -5.52
CA LEU A 339 -30.97 18.29 -4.56
C LEU A 339 -29.84 19.31 -4.50
N LEU A 340 -29.42 19.81 -5.66
CA LEU A 340 -28.32 20.76 -5.72
C LEU A 340 -28.67 22.08 -5.03
N ASP A 341 -29.92 22.52 -5.13
CA ASP A 341 -30.42 23.71 -4.41
C ASP A 341 -30.31 23.52 -2.89
N VAL A 342 -30.57 22.32 -2.36
CA VAL A 342 -30.34 21.99 -0.93
C VAL A 342 -28.86 22.13 -0.58
N PHE A 343 -27.98 21.52 -1.36
CA PHE A 343 -26.53 21.54 -1.10
C PHE A 343 -25.97 22.96 -1.18
N ASN A 344 -26.40 23.74 -2.17
CA ASN A 344 -25.93 25.10 -2.39
C ASN A 344 -26.43 26.06 -1.30
N ASP A 345 -27.72 25.98 -0.91
CA ASP A 345 -28.24 26.80 0.19
C ASP A 345 -27.55 26.46 1.51
N TYR A 346 -27.21 25.19 1.74
CA TYR A 346 -26.42 24.79 2.91
C TYR A 346 -25.00 25.35 2.85
N ALA A 347 -24.29 25.16 1.74
CA ALA A 347 -22.92 25.62 1.58
C ALA A 347 -22.80 27.16 1.75
N GLU A 348 -23.74 27.91 1.19
CA GLU A 348 -23.79 29.36 1.32
C GLU A 348 -24.05 29.79 2.77
N LYS A 349 -25.07 29.23 3.41
CA LYS A 349 -25.54 29.74 4.72
C LYS A 349 -24.76 29.17 5.89
N GLN A 350 -24.38 27.89 5.84
CA GLN A 350 -23.68 27.20 6.93
C GLN A 350 -22.17 27.22 6.74
N LEU A 351 -21.68 26.90 5.53
CA LEU A 351 -20.23 26.87 5.25
C LEU A 351 -19.66 28.23 4.82
N LYS A 352 -20.53 29.25 4.65
CA LYS A 352 -20.16 30.63 4.27
C LYS A 352 -19.43 30.71 2.93
N ILE A 353 -19.80 29.85 1.99
CA ILE A 353 -19.26 29.84 0.62
C ILE A 353 -20.02 30.86 -0.24
N ASP A 354 -19.31 31.58 -1.09
CA ASP A 354 -19.94 32.50 -2.04
C ASP A 354 -20.80 31.74 -3.06
N ARG A 355 -22.06 32.18 -3.22
CA ARG A 355 -23.04 31.60 -4.15
C ARG A 355 -22.53 31.56 -5.59
N GLU A 356 -21.77 32.57 -6.01
CA GLU A 356 -21.24 32.65 -7.38
C GLU A 356 -20.23 31.55 -7.72
N LEU A 357 -19.64 30.92 -6.70
CA LEU A 357 -18.68 29.84 -6.83
C LEU A 357 -19.32 28.45 -6.79
N LEU A 358 -20.62 28.37 -6.49
CA LEU A 358 -21.36 27.12 -6.37
C LEU A 358 -21.89 26.66 -7.74
N PRO A 359 -21.96 25.34 -7.99
CA PRO A 359 -22.31 24.83 -9.30
C PRO A 359 -23.82 24.92 -9.56
N LEU A 360 -24.18 24.95 -10.83
CA LEU A 360 -25.53 24.88 -11.36
C LEU A 360 -25.75 23.53 -12.05
N SER A 361 -26.98 23.01 -12.00
CA SER A 361 -27.36 21.78 -12.69
C SER A 361 -28.29 22.11 -13.84
N ASP A 362 -28.08 21.47 -14.99
CA ASP A 362 -29.02 21.49 -16.13
C ASP A 362 -30.02 20.33 -16.05
N ASN A 363 -29.93 19.50 -15.01
CA ASN A 363 -30.88 18.44 -14.76
C ASN A 363 -32.09 19.01 -14.00
N ASP A 364 -33.06 19.52 -14.76
CA ASP A 364 -34.32 20.10 -14.27
C ASP A 364 -35.37 19.07 -13.80
N THR A 365 -34.96 17.82 -13.53
CA THR A 365 -35.83 16.81 -12.92
C THR A 365 -36.43 17.37 -11.63
N LYS A 366 -37.76 17.37 -11.53
CA LYS A 366 -38.46 17.84 -10.32
C LYS A 366 -38.50 16.76 -9.25
N ALA A 367 -38.40 17.17 -7.99
CA ALA A 367 -38.60 16.28 -6.85
C ALA A 367 -40.02 15.66 -6.89
N LYS A 368 -40.10 14.34 -6.74
CA LYS A 368 -41.36 13.64 -6.47
C LYS A 368 -41.68 13.75 -4.98
N SER A 369 -42.95 13.53 -4.63
CA SER A 369 -43.36 13.47 -3.22
C SER A 369 -42.56 12.38 -2.49
N GLY A 370 -41.86 12.76 -1.43
CA GLY A 370 -41.02 11.86 -0.64
C GLY A 370 -39.56 11.70 -1.10
N ASP A 371 -39.10 12.41 -2.14
CA ASP A 371 -37.68 12.38 -2.54
C ASP A 371 -36.77 13.17 -1.55
N LEU A 372 -37.34 14.14 -0.84
CA LEU A 372 -36.74 14.90 0.25
C LEU A 372 -37.66 14.84 1.47
N ARG A 373 -37.27 14.11 2.52
CA ARG A 373 -38.13 13.87 3.68
C ARG A 373 -37.37 13.88 5.01
N ILE A 374 -38.02 14.39 6.06
CA ILE A 374 -37.57 14.24 7.44
C ILE A 374 -38.33 13.08 8.09
N ILE A 375 -37.59 12.15 8.69
CA ILE A 375 -38.13 11.03 9.46
C ILE A 375 -38.13 11.44 10.93
N HIS A 376 -39.33 11.57 11.49
CA HIS A 376 -39.53 11.92 12.89
C HIS A 376 -39.80 10.66 13.69
N SER A 377 -38.91 10.35 14.63
CA SER A 377 -39.06 9.20 15.52
C SER A 377 -39.25 9.67 16.95
N SER A 378 -40.05 8.93 17.74
CA SER A 378 -40.33 9.31 19.12
C SER A 378 -39.12 9.16 20.03
N THR A 379 -38.32 8.12 19.81
CA THR A 379 -37.15 7.73 20.60
C THR A 379 -36.03 7.29 19.67
N ILE A 380 -34.79 7.23 20.17
CA ILE A 380 -33.66 6.75 19.37
C ILE A 380 -33.86 5.28 18.96
N GLU A 381 -34.45 4.44 19.81
CA GLU A 381 -34.79 3.05 19.49
C GLU A 381 -35.83 2.96 18.36
N ALA A 382 -36.82 3.86 18.34
CA ALA A 382 -37.76 3.97 17.24
C ALA A 382 -37.07 4.43 15.96
N GLU A 383 -36.13 5.38 16.04
CA GLU A 383 -35.37 5.88 14.88
C GLU A 383 -34.61 4.76 14.17
N HIS A 384 -33.95 3.87 14.91
CA HIS A 384 -33.27 2.72 14.29
C HIS A 384 -34.24 1.87 13.45
N LYS A 385 -35.44 1.61 13.97
CA LYS A 385 -36.47 0.80 13.28
C LYS A 385 -37.09 1.53 12.10
N ASP A 386 -37.38 2.81 12.25
CA ASP A 386 -37.98 3.65 11.21
C ASP A 386 -37.02 3.79 10.02
N VAL A 387 -35.73 4.01 10.30
CA VAL A 387 -34.67 4.07 9.28
C VAL A 387 -34.49 2.72 8.57
N ALA A 388 -34.46 1.60 9.31
CA ALA A 388 -34.39 0.27 8.70
C ALA A 388 -35.61 -0.02 7.81
N THR A 389 -36.81 0.37 8.26
CA THR A 389 -38.06 0.21 7.51
C THR A 389 -38.06 1.07 6.24
N GLU A 390 -37.56 2.31 6.32
CA GLU A 390 -37.46 3.20 5.16
C GLU A 390 -36.42 2.67 4.14
N ALA A 391 -35.29 2.16 4.61
CA ALA A 391 -34.31 1.52 3.74
C ALA A 391 -34.88 0.28 3.02
N LEU A 392 -35.67 -0.54 3.72
CA LEU A 392 -36.40 -1.66 3.13
C LEU A 392 -37.40 -1.19 2.07
N ARG A 393 -38.18 -0.14 2.38
CA ARG A 393 -39.14 0.47 1.45
C ARG A 393 -38.45 0.93 0.16
N LEU A 394 -37.30 1.59 0.28
CA LEU A 394 -36.51 2.05 -0.87
C LEU A 394 -35.97 0.88 -1.70
N TYR A 395 -35.46 -0.16 -1.03
CA TYR A 395 -35.00 -1.39 -1.69
C TYR A 395 -36.12 -2.09 -2.47
N GLU A 396 -37.30 -2.23 -1.88
CA GLU A 396 -38.47 -2.85 -2.52
C GLU A 396 -39.01 -2.01 -3.68
N GLN A 397 -38.91 -0.68 -3.57
CA GLN A 397 -39.30 0.24 -4.64
C GLN A 397 -38.39 0.12 -5.87
N ASN A 398 -37.08 -0.04 -5.68
CA ASN A 398 -36.13 -0.26 -6.77
C ASN A 398 -34.89 -1.02 -6.31
N LYS A 399 -34.79 -2.30 -6.71
CA LYS A 399 -33.68 -3.20 -6.33
C LYS A 399 -32.36 -2.90 -7.03
N GLU A 400 -32.36 -2.03 -8.04
CA GLU A 400 -31.11 -1.61 -8.71
C GLU A 400 -30.48 -0.37 -8.06
N GLU A 401 -31.26 0.40 -7.30
CA GLU A 401 -30.76 1.58 -6.61
C GLU A 401 -29.96 1.20 -5.36
N ARG A 402 -28.88 1.96 -5.12
CA ARG A 402 -28.07 1.84 -3.92
C ARG A 402 -28.54 2.84 -2.87
N THR A 403 -28.71 2.37 -1.64
CA THR A 403 -29.08 3.22 -0.50
C THR A 403 -27.97 3.18 0.55
N ALA A 404 -27.52 4.34 1.00
CA ALA A 404 -26.61 4.44 2.13
C ALA A 404 -27.29 5.05 3.35
N ILE A 405 -27.04 4.45 4.51
CA ILE A 405 -27.29 5.04 5.81
C ILE A 405 -25.97 5.55 6.34
N ILE A 406 -25.91 6.86 6.53
CA ILE A 406 -24.73 7.55 7.02
C ILE A 406 -24.94 7.84 8.50
N VAL A 407 -24.04 7.27 9.31
CA VAL A 407 -24.02 7.45 10.77
C VAL A 407 -22.80 8.26 11.21
N SER A 408 -22.84 8.82 12.42
CA SER A 408 -21.70 9.55 12.99
C SER A 408 -20.70 8.65 13.73
N ALA A 409 -21.14 7.53 14.32
CA ALA A 409 -20.27 6.60 15.04
C ALA A 409 -20.48 5.13 14.62
N ASN A 410 -19.42 4.31 14.78
CA ASN A 410 -19.48 2.88 14.48
C ASN A 410 -20.52 2.13 15.32
N SER A 411 -20.72 2.54 16.58
CA SER A 411 -21.75 1.96 17.46
C SER A 411 -23.17 2.14 16.91
N ASP A 412 -23.41 3.22 16.17
CA ASP A 412 -24.70 3.47 15.55
C ASP A 412 -24.87 2.59 14.29
N ALA A 413 -23.78 2.39 13.54
CA ALA A 413 -23.78 1.44 12.42
C ALA A 413 -24.12 0.02 12.88
N ASP A 414 -23.61 -0.40 14.04
CA ASP A 414 -23.93 -1.72 14.62
C ASP A 414 -25.42 -1.84 14.95
N ARG A 415 -26.00 -0.85 15.63
CA ARG A 415 -27.43 -0.87 15.99
C ARG A 415 -28.37 -0.79 14.79
N ILE A 416 -28.03 0.01 13.78
CA ILE A 416 -28.79 0.07 12.52
C ILE A 416 -28.71 -1.27 11.79
N SER A 417 -27.52 -1.88 11.77
CA SER A 417 -27.30 -3.20 11.17
C SER A 417 -28.17 -4.26 11.84
N ASP A 418 -28.23 -4.28 13.17
CA ASP A 418 -29.11 -5.18 13.93
C ASP A 418 -30.59 -4.96 13.56
N ALA A 419 -31.05 -3.70 13.54
CA ALA A 419 -32.42 -3.35 13.18
C ALA A 419 -32.79 -3.77 11.73
N MET A 420 -31.83 -3.67 10.80
CA MET A 420 -32.00 -4.17 9.43
C MET A 420 -32.13 -5.68 9.36
N THR A 421 -31.32 -6.41 10.13
CA THR A 421 -31.41 -7.86 10.21
C THR A 421 -32.75 -8.32 10.79
N GLU A 422 -33.28 -7.61 11.79
CA GLU A 422 -34.62 -7.89 12.36
C GLU A 422 -35.75 -7.79 11.32
N VAL A 423 -35.65 -6.85 10.37
CA VAL A 423 -36.64 -6.69 9.28
C VAL A 423 -36.31 -7.52 8.03
N GLY A 424 -35.28 -8.39 8.08
CA GLY A 424 -34.90 -9.26 6.98
C GLY A 424 -34.21 -8.56 5.80
N LEU A 425 -33.64 -7.36 6.02
CA LEU A 425 -32.96 -6.59 4.98
C LEU A 425 -31.46 -6.90 4.94
N THR A 426 -31.02 -7.50 3.83
CA THR A 426 -29.59 -7.75 3.56
C THR A 426 -28.85 -6.44 3.28
N HIS A 427 -27.73 -6.21 3.95
CA HIS A 427 -26.98 -4.96 3.86
C HIS A 427 -25.48 -5.17 4.08
N PHE A 428 -24.69 -4.25 3.53
CA PHE A 428 -23.25 -4.17 3.70
C PHE A 428 -22.90 -3.07 4.72
N LYS A 429 -22.55 -3.47 5.94
CA LYS A 429 -22.02 -2.56 6.96
C LYS A 429 -20.51 -2.42 6.79
N VAL A 430 -19.99 -1.22 6.58
CA VAL A 430 -18.54 -0.98 6.68
C VAL A 430 -18.16 -1.04 8.16
N SER A 431 -17.48 -2.10 8.58
CA SER A 431 -17.29 -2.49 9.97
C SER A 431 -16.48 -1.45 10.75
N GLY A 432 -16.63 -1.40 12.07
CA GLY A 432 -15.87 -0.47 12.91
C GLY A 432 -14.35 -0.68 12.83
N ARG A 433 -13.92 -1.94 12.95
CA ARG A 433 -12.57 -2.41 12.63
C ARG A 433 -12.58 -2.98 11.21
N ASP A 434 -11.63 -2.55 10.39
CA ASP A 434 -11.50 -3.02 9.01
C ASP A 434 -11.27 -4.54 8.98
N LEU A 435 -11.94 -5.23 8.05
CA LEU A 435 -11.79 -6.67 7.85
C LEU A 435 -10.32 -7.05 7.55
N PHE A 436 -9.61 -6.23 6.78
CA PHE A 436 -8.21 -6.44 6.43
C PHE A 436 -7.26 -6.28 7.62
N ASP A 437 -7.71 -5.59 8.68
CA ASP A 437 -6.95 -5.41 9.92
C ASP A 437 -7.24 -6.52 10.95
N THR A 438 -8.01 -7.56 10.58
CA THR A 438 -8.26 -8.72 11.46
C THR A 438 -7.08 -9.70 11.42
N PRO A 439 -6.73 -10.35 12.56
CA PRO A 439 -5.60 -11.29 12.60
C PRO A 439 -5.71 -12.44 11.58
N ASP A 440 -6.93 -12.96 11.38
CA ASP A 440 -7.20 -14.08 10.47
C ASP A 440 -6.95 -13.68 9.00
N VAL A 441 -7.41 -12.50 8.57
CA VAL A 441 -7.16 -11.99 7.22
C VAL A 441 -5.69 -11.60 7.04
N LYS A 442 -5.08 -10.94 8.02
CA LYS A 442 -3.64 -10.61 7.99
C LYS A 442 -2.80 -11.88 7.81
N LEU A 443 -3.14 -12.98 8.49
CA LEU A 443 -2.42 -14.26 8.34
C LEU A 443 -2.48 -14.80 6.90
N LEU A 444 -3.65 -14.70 6.25
CA LEU A 444 -3.82 -15.09 4.85
C LEU A 444 -3.02 -14.21 3.89
N LEU A 445 -3.02 -12.89 4.11
CA LEU A 445 -2.27 -11.96 3.24
C LEU A 445 -0.76 -12.08 3.40
N VAL A 446 -0.27 -12.36 4.61
CA VAL A 446 1.18 -12.60 4.78
C VAL A 446 1.64 -13.92 4.19
N HIS A 447 0.76 -14.91 4.04
CA HIS A 447 1.07 -16.12 3.27
C HIS A 447 1.43 -15.76 1.82
N LEU A 448 0.61 -14.93 1.15
CA LEU A 448 0.91 -14.42 -0.18
C LEU A 448 2.20 -13.59 -0.21
N SER A 449 2.42 -12.76 0.83
CA SER A 449 3.61 -11.91 0.92
C SER A 449 4.91 -12.73 1.05
N VAL A 450 4.88 -13.83 1.81
CA VAL A 450 6.02 -14.76 1.95
C VAL A 450 6.28 -15.53 0.65
N LEU A 451 5.23 -15.89 -0.10
CA LEU A 451 5.38 -16.53 -1.42
C LEU A 451 5.95 -15.57 -2.47
N SER A 452 5.57 -14.29 -2.40
CA SER A 452 6.09 -13.26 -3.30
C SER A 452 7.54 -12.90 -2.99
N ASN A 453 7.88 -12.78 -1.71
CA ASN A 453 9.23 -12.45 -1.27
C ASN A 453 9.58 -13.22 0.02
N GLU A 454 10.35 -14.29 -0.12
CA GLU A 454 10.78 -15.12 1.01
C GLU A 454 11.72 -14.40 2.00
N HIS A 455 12.24 -13.22 1.66
CA HIS A 455 13.07 -12.42 2.55
C HIS A 455 12.26 -11.43 3.40
N ASN A 456 10.93 -11.38 3.22
CA ASN A 456 10.06 -10.48 3.96
C ASN A 456 9.97 -10.87 5.44
N SER A 457 10.80 -10.20 6.25
CA SER A 457 10.97 -10.47 7.68
C SER A 457 9.70 -10.24 8.51
N ILE A 458 8.90 -9.24 8.15
CA ILE A 458 7.64 -8.93 8.84
C ILE A 458 6.61 -10.01 8.52
N ALA A 459 6.48 -10.40 7.24
CA ALA A 459 5.54 -11.43 6.83
C ALA A 459 5.85 -12.76 7.52
N TRP A 460 7.12 -13.15 7.60
CA TRP A 460 7.55 -14.32 8.36
C TRP A 460 7.27 -14.23 9.86
N THR A 461 7.49 -13.05 10.47
CA THR A 461 7.14 -12.82 11.88
C THR A 461 5.65 -13.10 12.13
N ARG A 462 4.78 -12.59 11.25
CA ARG A 462 3.33 -12.82 11.35
C ARG A 462 2.95 -14.28 11.09
N ILE A 463 3.56 -14.94 10.10
CA ILE A 463 3.38 -16.38 9.86
C ILE A 463 3.74 -17.17 11.12
N MET A 464 4.93 -16.97 11.69
CA MET A 464 5.38 -17.77 12.83
C MET A 464 4.51 -17.57 14.08
N LYS A 465 3.95 -16.37 14.30
CA LYS A 465 2.96 -16.12 15.36
C LYS A 465 1.61 -16.76 15.03
N GLY A 466 1.09 -16.54 13.83
CA GLY A 466 -0.22 -17.01 13.39
C GLY A 466 -0.34 -18.53 13.32
N VAL A 467 0.73 -19.22 12.89
CA VAL A 467 0.80 -20.70 12.89
C VAL A 467 1.24 -21.27 14.24
N ARG A 468 1.25 -20.44 15.30
CA ARG A 468 1.51 -20.81 16.70
C ARG A 468 2.91 -21.36 16.97
N ALA A 469 3.87 -21.08 16.11
CA ALA A 469 5.27 -21.45 16.34
C ALA A 469 5.90 -20.55 17.42
N PHE A 470 5.47 -19.28 17.50
CA PHE A 470 5.78 -18.38 18.61
C PHE A 470 4.51 -17.82 19.26
N PRO A 471 4.55 -17.48 20.56
CA PRO A 471 3.39 -16.95 21.27
C PRO A 471 3.18 -15.44 21.06
N SER A 472 4.19 -14.71 20.56
CA SER A 472 4.10 -13.26 20.32
C SER A 472 4.93 -12.83 19.11
N HIS A 473 4.58 -11.70 18.50
CA HIS A 473 5.35 -11.14 17.39
C HIS A 473 6.77 -10.77 17.83
N ALA A 474 6.94 -10.23 19.04
CA ALA A 474 8.24 -9.89 19.61
C ALA A 474 9.26 -11.04 19.60
N LEU A 475 8.86 -12.24 20.05
CA LEU A 475 9.74 -13.40 20.05
C LEU A 475 10.03 -13.90 18.64
N ALA A 476 9.02 -13.88 17.76
CA ALA A 476 9.19 -14.22 16.35
C ALA A 476 10.16 -13.26 15.63
N ARG A 477 10.10 -11.95 15.90
CA ARG A 477 11.04 -10.95 15.35
C ARG A 477 12.46 -11.21 15.81
N ARG A 478 12.69 -11.41 17.12
CA ARG A 478 14.01 -11.72 17.68
C ARG A 478 14.59 -13.01 17.08
N PHE A 479 13.75 -14.02 16.88
CA PHE A 479 14.17 -15.25 16.21
C PHE A 479 14.57 -14.98 14.76
N ASN A 480 13.74 -14.27 13.99
CA ASN A 480 14.03 -13.95 12.59
C ASN A 480 15.31 -13.11 12.44
N TRP A 481 15.53 -12.14 13.31
CA TRP A 481 16.78 -11.38 13.36
C TRP A 481 17.98 -12.29 13.60
N LYS A 482 17.85 -13.26 14.51
CA LYS A 482 18.91 -14.24 14.76
C LYS A 482 19.19 -15.13 13.53
N LEU A 483 18.16 -15.49 12.76
CA LEU A 483 18.33 -16.22 11.50
C LEU A 483 19.15 -15.40 10.50
N LYS A 484 18.81 -14.12 10.31
CA LYS A 484 19.52 -13.20 9.40
C LYS A 484 21.02 -13.13 9.74
N GLN A 485 21.39 -13.03 11.02
CA GLN A 485 22.80 -13.03 11.45
C GLN A 485 23.57 -14.30 11.09
N LEU A 486 22.85 -15.42 11.04
CA LEU A 486 23.36 -16.75 10.75
C LEU A 486 23.26 -17.11 9.27
N ALA A 487 22.86 -16.18 8.38
CA ALA A 487 22.57 -16.47 6.97
C ALA A 487 21.55 -17.60 6.81
N LEU A 488 20.52 -17.59 7.67
CA LEU A 488 19.37 -18.49 7.66
C LEU A 488 18.09 -17.70 7.36
N SER A 489 17.09 -18.41 6.89
CA SER A 489 15.73 -17.95 6.66
C SER A 489 14.73 -18.90 7.33
N PRO A 490 13.50 -18.46 7.63
CA PRO A 490 12.48 -19.36 8.15
C PRO A 490 12.14 -20.52 7.20
N SER A 491 12.27 -20.33 5.88
CA SER A 491 12.04 -21.41 4.90
C SER A 491 13.06 -22.54 5.01
N ASP A 492 14.24 -22.31 5.61
CA ASP A 492 15.21 -23.38 5.86
C ASP A 492 14.64 -24.48 6.75
N PHE A 493 13.88 -24.12 7.79
CA PHE A 493 13.24 -25.10 8.68
C PHE A 493 12.12 -25.89 8.00
N LEU A 494 11.56 -25.38 6.90
CA LEU A 494 10.48 -26.01 6.15
C LEU A 494 11.00 -26.94 5.04
N LEU A 495 12.07 -26.52 4.37
CA LEU A 495 12.59 -27.17 3.17
C LEU A 495 13.80 -28.08 3.43
N TYR A 496 14.60 -27.79 4.47
CA TYR A 496 15.85 -28.50 4.77
C TYR A 496 15.83 -29.05 6.20
N PRO A 497 15.16 -30.20 6.45
CA PRO A 497 15.19 -30.82 7.77
C PRO A 497 16.63 -31.10 8.22
N ASP A 498 16.98 -30.63 9.42
CA ASP A 498 18.31 -30.76 10.04
C ASP A 498 19.49 -30.15 9.23
N SER A 499 19.19 -29.32 8.23
CA SER A 499 20.18 -28.62 7.38
C SER A 499 19.68 -27.20 7.04
N CYS A 500 20.35 -26.51 6.12
CA CYS A 500 19.91 -25.24 5.57
C CYS A 500 20.39 -25.07 4.13
N TYR A 501 19.81 -24.10 3.42
CA TYR A 501 20.09 -23.84 2.01
C TYR A 501 21.57 -23.60 1.72
N THR A 502 22.23 -22.78 2.54
CA THR A 502 23.65 -22.44 2.38
C THR A 502 24.56 -23.62 2.68
N ALA A 503 24.19 -24.51 3.60
CA ALA A 503 24.91 -25.75 3.88
C ALA A 503 24.75 -26.79 2.75
N GLU A 504 23.54 -26.98 2.22
CA GLU A 504 23.30 -27.86 1.07
C GLU A 504 24.04 -27.39 -0.19
N PHE A 505 24.06 -26.08 -0.43
CA PHE A 505 24.88 -25.48 -1.48
C PHE A 505 26.37 -25.77 -1.25
N LEU A 506 26.88 -25.52 -0.04
CA LEU A 506 28.30 -25.72 0.27
C LEU A 506 28.71 -27.19 0.14
N ARG A 507 27.84 -28.14 0.51
CA ARG A 507 28.06 -29.57 0.28
C ARG A 507 28.21 -29.86 -1.22
N ALA A 508 27.24 -29.42 -2.03
CA ALA A 508 27.29 -29.60 -3.48
C ALA A 508 28.54 -28.94 -4.10
N TYR A 509 28.91 -27.74 -3.65
CA TYR A 509 30.07 -27.01 -4.15
C TYR A 509 31.40 -27.74 -3.91
N ASN A 510 31.53 -28.42 -2.77
CA ASN A 510 32.74 -29.14 -2.39
C ASN A 510 32.81 -30.56 -2.97
N GLU A 511 31.67 -31.25 -3.05
CA GLU A 511 31.63 -32.70 -3.30
C GLU A 511 31.22 -33.04 -4.75
N GLU A 512 30.51 -32.15 -5.43
CA GLU A 512 29.84 -32.42 -6.71
C GLU A 512 30.34 -31.49 -7.83
N GLU A 513 30.03 -31.86 -9.07
CA GLU A 513 30.15 -30.95 -10.21
C GLU A 513 28.84 -30.16 -10.34
N ILE A 514 28.92 -28.82 -10.30
CA ILE A 514 27.77 -27.94 -10.46
C ILE A 514 27.79 -27.35 -11.86
N VAL A 515 26.63 -27.33 -12.52
CA VAL A 515 26.44 -26.66 -13.81
C VAL A 515 25.91 -25.25 -13.56
N VAL A 516 26.75 -24.25 -13.76
CA VAL A 516 26.33 -22.84 -13.73
C VAL A 516 25.78 -22.49 -15.11
N PHE A 517 24.58 -21.93 -15.19
CA PHE A 517 23.90 -21.64 -16.45
C PHE A 517 23.17 -20.31 -16.41
N ASP A 518 22.91 -19.77 -17.59
CA ASP A 518 22.17 -18.53 -17.82
C ASP A 518 21.48 -18.60 -19.19
N THR A 519 20.38 -17.83 -19.36
CA THR A 519 19.61 -17.80 -20.59
C THR A 519 19.31 -16.39 -21.06
N GLU A 520 19.49 -16.12 -22.35
CA GLU A 520 18.98 -14.91 -23.00
C GLU A 520 17.75 -15.25 -23.83
N THR A 521 16.77 -14.34 -23.83
CA THR A 521 15.40 -14.63 -24.28
C THR A 521 14.88 -13.55 -25.23
N THR A 522 13.78 -13.85 -25.93
CA THR A 522 13.11 -12.87 -26.81
C THR A 522 12.44 -11.72 -26.06
N GLY A 523 12.15 -11.92 -24.78
CA GLY A 523 11.43 -11.00 -23.89
C GLY A 523 11.41 -11.48 -22.44
N LEU A 524 10.57 -10.87 -21.61
CA LEU A 524 10.55 -11.11 -20.15
C LEU A 524 9.51 -12.15 -19.70
N SER A 525 8.73 -12.74 -20.61
CA SER A 525 7.66 -13.69 -20.30
C SER A 525 8.17 -15.13 -20.24
N ILE A 526 8.29 -15.66 -19.02
CA ILE A 526 8.63 -17.08 -18.74
C ILE A 526 7.77 -18.08 -19.56
N PHE A 527 6.51 -17.74 -19.82
CA PHE A 527 5.54 -18.64 -20.44
C PHE A 527 5.50 -18.55 -21.96
N GLN A 528 5.82 -17.40 -22.52
CA GLN A 528 5.58 -17.11 -23.94
C GLN A 528 6.87 -16.90 -24.71
N ASP A 529 7.95 -16.44 -24.09
CA ASP A 529 9.19 -16.14 -24.80
C ASP A 529 10.00 -17.40 -25.13
N ASP A 530 10.87 -17.26 -26.13
CA ASP A 530 11.84 -18.29 -26.53
C ASP A 530 13.21 -17.95 -25.95
N ILE A 531 13.97 -19.00 -25.65
CA ILE A 531 15.40 -18.88 -25.36
C ILE A 531 16.13 -18.72 -26.69
N ILE A 532 17.00 -17.71 -26.80
CA ILE A 532 17.83 -17.42 -27.99
C ILE A 532 19.31 -17.70 -27.76
N GLU A 533 19.76 -17.71 -26.51
CA GLU A 533 21.08 -18.19 -26.09
C GLU A 533 20.93 -18.97 -24.78
N ILE A 534 21.62 -20.11 -24.69
CA ILE A 534 21.79 -20.83 -23.43
C ILE A 534 23.26 -21.19 -23.25
N ALA A 535 23.84 -20.68 -22.17
CA ALA A 535 25.22 -20.93 -21.83
C ALA A 535 25.31 -21.73 -20.53
N ALA A 536 26.31 -22.61 -20.44
CA ALA A 536 26.57 -23.36 -19.22
C ALA A 536 28.05 -23.71 -19.04
N ILE A 537 28.51 -23.67 -17.81
CA ILE A 537 29.88 -24.03 -17.42
C ILE A 537 29.82 -24.96 -16.21
N ARG A 538 30.54 -26.08 -16.29
CA ARG A 538 30.71 -26.97 -15.12
C ARG A 538 31.80 -26.44 -14.22
N ILE A 539 31.54 -26.47 -12.92
CA ILE A 539 32.52 -26.13 -11.88
C ILE A 539 32.62 -27.23 -10.84
N LYS A 540 33.80 -27.38 -10.24
CA LYS A 540 34.03 -28.25 -9.07
C LYS A 540 34.95 -27.54 -8.09
N GLY A 541 34.48 -27.31 -6.86
CA GLY A 541 35.22 -26.51 -5.88
C GLY A 541 35.55 -25.10 -6.36
N GLY A 542 34.71 -24.55 -7.25
CA GLY A 542 34.90 -23.22 -7.84
C GLY A 542 35.78 -23.16 -9.08
N GLU A 543 36.46 -24.25 -9.46
CA GLU A 543 37.27 -24.31 -10.67
C GLU A 543 36.46 -24.83 -11.85
N VAL A 544 36.67 -24.24 -13.03
CA VAL A 544 36.01 -24.66 -14.27
C VAL A 544 36.53 -26.04 -14.69
N VAL A 545 35.63 -26.97 -14.98
CA VAL A 545 35.96 -28.33 -15.42
C VAL A 545 35.32 -28.63 -16.77
N GLY A 546 36.12 -29.11 -17.72
CA GLY A 546 35.63 -29.38 -19.09
C GLY A 546 35.43 -28.11 -19.91
N GLU A 547 34.88 -28.29 -21.11
CA GLU A 547 34.60 -27.20 -22.05
C GLU A 547 33.26 -26.53 -21.75
N PRO A 548 33.15 -25.20 -21.89
CA PRO A 548 31.89 -24.48 -21.74
C PRO A 548 30.92 -24.87 -22.87
N LEU A 549 29.63 -24.82 -22.55
CA LEU A 549 28.53 -24.93 -23.50
C LEU A 549 28.03 -23.51 -23.81
N ASP A 550 27.91 -23.17 -25.08
CA ASP A 550 27.33 -21.92 -25.55
C ASP A 550 26.53 -22.21 -26.83
N LEU A 551 25.20 -22.12 -26.73
CA LEU A 551 24.27 -22.51 -27.79
C LEU A 551 23.37 -21.33 -28.16
N TYR A 552 23.27 -21.05 -29.45
CA TYR A 552 22.34 -20.06 -30.00
C TYR A 552 21.19 -20.77 -30.70
N ILE A 553 19.97 -20.34 -30.42
CA ILE A 553 18.75 -21.09 -30.76
C ILE A 553 17.91 -20.28 -31.72
N GLU A 554 17.40 -20.89 -32.79
CA GLU A 554 16.48 -20.22 -33.72
C GLU A 554 15.12 -19.92 -33.08
N THR A 555 14.56 -18.76 -33.41
CA THR A 555 13.19 -18.36 -33.04
C THR A 555 12.52 -17.62 -34.20
N ASP A 556 11.20 -17.73 -34.28
CA ASP A 556 10.33 -16.96 -35.17
C ASP A 556 9.77 -15.69 -34.51
N LYS A 557 10.04 -15.48 -33.22
CA LYS A 557 9.57 -14.33 -32.45
C LYS A 557 10.48 -13.11 -32.63
N PRO A 558 9.92 -11.90 -32.56
CA PRO A 558 10.71 -10.68 -32.66
C PRO A 558 11.63 -10.53 -31.45
N ILE A 559 12.89 -10.21 -31.70
CA ILE A 559 13.86 -9.81 -30.68
C ILE A 559 13.91 -8.28 -30.64
N SER A 560 13.68 -7.69 -29.46
CA SER A 560 13.77 -6.24 -29.31
C SER A 560 15.23 -5.76 -29.50
N PRO A 561 15.48 -4.70 -30.28
CA PRO A 561 16.81 -4.10 -30.38
C PRO A 561 17.21 -3.31 -29.12
N MET A 562 16.29 -3.10 -28.17
CA MET A 562 16.51 -2.35 -26.94
C MET A 562 16.07 -3.17 -25.72
N LEU A 563 16.86 -3.09 -24.64
CA LEU A 563 16.54 -3.58 -23.29
C LEU A 563 16.34 -2.36 -22.39
N GLY A 564 15.09 -1.90 -22.25
CA GLY A 564 14.80 -0.59 -21.67
C GLY A 564 15.45 0.53 -22.49
N ASP A 565 16.31 1.32 -21.86
CA ASP A 565 17.05 2.42 -22.53
C ASP A 565 18.40 1.98 -23.13
N LYS A 566 18.85 0.74 -22.88
CA LYS A 566 20.13 0.22 -23.39
C LYS A 566 19.92 -0.55 -24.69
N GLU A 567 20.92 -0.53 -25.58
CA GLU A 567 20.92 -1.43 -26.75
C GLU A 567 20.92 -2.89 -26.28
N ASN A 568 20.11 -3.73 -26.92
CA ASN A 568 20.10 -5.16 -26.68
C ASN A 568 21.27 -5.81 -27.44
N PRO A 569 22.35 -6.25 -26.76
CA PRO A 569 23.51 -6.83 -27.43
C PRO A 569 23.16 -8.12 -28.17
N MET A 570 22.17 -8.87 -27.67
CA MET A 570 21.71 -10.11 -28.31
C MET A 570 21.07 -9.88 -29.67
N TYR A 571 20.51 -8.71 -29.95
CA TYR A 571 19.96 -8.40 -31.27
C TYR A 571 21.04 -8.52 -32.36
N ALA A 572 22.19 -7.87 -32.17
CA ALA A 572 23.27 -7.90 -33.14
C ALA A 572 23.96 -9.27 -33.22
N ILE A 573 24.17 -9.92 -32.06
CA ILE A 573 24.80 -11.25 -31.97
C ILE A 573 23.94 -12.30 -32.69
N TYR A 574 22.64 -12.32 -32.41
CA TYR A 574 21.70 -13.26 -33.01
C TYR A 574 21.67 -13.15 -34.54
N HIS A 575 21.52 -11.93 -35.08
CA HIS A 575 21.46 -11.74 -36.53
C HIS A 575 22.78 -12.10 -37.22
N LYS A 576 23.92 -11.91 -36.55
CA LYS A 576 25.22 -12.37 -37.05
C LYS A 576 25.28 -13.90 -37.11
N LYS A 577 24.87 -14.59 -36.03
CA LYS A 577 24.83 -16.07 -35.94
C LYS A 577 23.85 -16.67 -36.93
N MET A 578 22.71 -16.01 -37.16
CA MET A 578 21.75 -16.37 -38.21
C MET A 578 22.40 -16.31 -39.60
N ALA A 579 23.13 -15.23 -39.90
CA ALA A 579 23.79 -15.06 -41.20
C ALA A 579 24.93 -16.06 -41.44
N THR A 580 25.59 -16.56 -40.38
CA THR A 580 26.64 -17.58 -40.47
C THR A 580 26.12 -19.02 -40.39
N GLY A 581 24.83 -19.22 -40.16
CA GLY A 581 24.21 -20.55 -40.04
C GLY A 581 24.59 -21.29 -38.76
N GLU A 582 24.91 -20.55 -37.69
CA GLU A 582 25.33 -21.10 -36.40
C GLU A 582 24.17 -21.32 -35.40
N LEU A 583 22.94 -20.94 -35.78
CA LEU A 583 21.75 -21.19 -34.97
C LEU A 583 21.35 -22.68 -35.02
N LEU A 584 20.93 -23.21 -33.87
CA LEU A 584 20.42 -24.56 -33.72
C LEU A 584 18.90 -24.56 -33.64
N ALA A 585 18.28 -25.65 -34.11
CA ALA A 585 16.87 -25.89 -33.85
C ALA A 585 16.61 -25.98 -32.33
N PRO A 586 15.46 -25.51 -31.80
CA PRO A 586 15.21 -25.47 -30.36
C PRO A 586 15.33 -26.85 -29.71
N ILE A 587 14.78 -27.88 -30.37
CA ILE A 587 14.85 -29.26 -29.89
C ILE A 587 16.30 -29.76 -29.76
N ASP A 588 17.16 -29.45 -30.74
CA ASP A 588 18.55 -29.90 -30.75
C ASP A 588 19.37 -29.18 -29.68
N ALA A 589 19.17 -27.87 -29.53
CA ALA A 589 19.86 -27.07 -28.52
C ALA A 589 19.48 -27.52 -27.10
N LEU A 590 18.17 -27.66 -26.83
CA LEU A 590 17.66 -28.06 -25.53
C LEU A 590 18.10 -29.49 -25.16
N GLN A 591 18.10 -30.44 -26.11
CA GLN A 591 18.60 -31.79 -25.85
C GLN A 591 20.11 -31.83 -25.58
N ARG A 592 20.90 -31.01 -26.28
CA ARG A 592 22.34 -30.85 -25.99
C ARG A 592 22.56 -30.26 -24.61
N PHE A 593 21.81 -29.24 -24.22
CA PHE A 593 21.85 -28.68 -22.88
C PHE A 593 21.50 -29.73 -21.82
N LEU A 594 20.40 -30.48 -21.99
CA LEU A 594 20.02 -31.54 -21.06
C LEU A 594 21.09 -32.64 -20.92
N THR A 595 21.73 -33.00 -22.04
CA THR A 595 22.86 -33.95 -22.03
C THR A 595 24.06 -33.38 -21.28
N PHE A 596 24.31 -32.08 -21.45
CA PHE A 596 25.35 -31.37 -20.72
C PHE A 596 25.03 -31.21 -19.22
N VAL A 597 23.76 -31.08 -18.81
CA VAL A 597 23.41 -31.01 -17.39
C VAL A 597 23.50 -32.41 -16.74
N GLY A 598 22.92 -33.42 -17.39
CA GLY A 598 22.80 -34.75 -16.81
C GLY A 598 22.05 -34.73 -15.48
N THR A 599 22.59 -35.38 -14.46
CA THR A 599 22.05 -35.38 -13.08
C THR A 599 22.74 -34.38 -12.16
N SER A 600 23.58 -33.50 -12.72
CA SER A 600 24.37 -32.55 -11.94
C SER A 600 23.45 -31.49 -11.31
N PRO A 601 23.77 -30.97 -10.10
CA PRO A 601 23.13 -29.77 -9.59
C PRO A 601 23.34 -28.59 -10.53
N MET A 602 22.33 -27.74 -10.65
CA MET A 602 22.35 -26.53 -11.46
C MET A 602 22.46 -25.28 -10.57
N LEU A 603 23.01 -24.20 -11.11
CA LEU A 603 23.10 -22.92 -10.44
C LEU A 603 22.96 -21.76 -11.42
N GLY A 604 22.18 -20.73 -11.09
CA GLY A 604 22.09 -19.49 -11.86
C GLY A 604 22.10 -18.25 -10.96
N HIS A 605 22.04 -17.06 -11.55
CA HIS A 605 21.75 -15.82 -10.83
C HIS A 605 20.31 -15.40 -11.09
N ASN A 606 19.48 -15.34 -10.05
CA ASN A 606 18.02 -15.29 -10.20
C ASN A 606 17.48 -16.54 -10.91
N ALA A 607 18.04 -17.70 -10.57
CA ALA A 607 17.84 -18.98 -11.27
C ALA A 607 16.37 -19.41 -11.42
N ASN A 608 15.45 -18.89 -10.60
CA ASN A 608 14.02 -19.14 -10.76
C ASN A 608 13.51 -18.66 -12.12
N TYR A 609 14.01 -17.54 -12.66
CA TYR A 609 13.61 -17.08 -13.99
C TYR A 609 14.09 -18.08 -15.06
N ASP A 610 15.40 -18.30 -15.13
CA ASP A 610 16.06 -19.16 -16.14
C ASP A 610 15.55 -20.60 -16.11
N TYR A 611 15.37 -21.15 -14.89
CA TYR A 611 14.87 -22.51 -14.72
C TYR A 611 13.44 -22.66 -15.26
N ASN A 612 12.55 -21.71 -14.98
CA ASN A 612 11.15 -21.83 -15.41
C ASN A 612 10.97 -21.50 -16.90
N ILE A 613 11.76 -20.59 -17.48
CA ILE A 613 11.71 -20.34 -18.93
C ILE A 613 12.26 -21.56 -19.69
N LEU A 614 13.32 -22.19 -19.19
CA LEU A 614 13.84 -23.46 -19.69
C LEU A 614 12.79 -24.56 -19.62
N ASP A 615 12.11 -24.72 -18.48
CA ASP A 615 11.06 -25.74 -18.30
C ASP A 615 9.91 -25.56 -19.29
N ASN A 616 9.46 -24.31 -19.52
CA ASN A 616 8.41 -24.01 -20.49
C ASN A 616 8.87 -24.25 -21.94
N ASN A 617 10.12 -23.93 -22.28
CA ASN A 617 10.68 -24.20 -23.61
C ASN A 617 10.84 -25.71 -23.86
N LEU A 618 11.28 -26.47 -22.86
CA LEU A 618 11.32 -27.94 -22.92
C LEU A 618 9.93 -28.54 -23.12
N GLN A 619 8.93 -28.04 -22.41
CA GLN A 619 7.56 -28.51 -22.57
C GLN A 619 7.03 -28.19 -23.98
N ARG A 620 7.35 -27.00 -24.52
CA ARG A 620 6.90 -26.53 -25.84
C ARG A 620 7.55 -27.27 -27.00
N TYR A 621 8.87 -27.48 -26.96
CA TYR A 621 9.64 -28.00 -28.10
C TYR A 621 10.05 -29.46 -27.96
N CYS A 622 10.13 -29.99 -26.73
CA CYS A 622 10.58 -31.36 -26.46
C CYS A 622 9.50 -32.24 -25.81
N ASN A 623 8.38 -31.67 -25.36
CA ASN A 623 7.38 -32.34 -24.53
C ASN A 623 8.01 -33.03 -23.31
N ASP A 624 8.96 -32.34 -22.68
CA ASP A 624 9.75 -32.77 -21.51
C ASP A 624 9.80 -31.63 -20.48
N THR A 625 10.22 -31.91 -19.25
CA THR A 625 10.35 -30.91 -18.17
C THR A 625 11.61 -31.13 -17.36
N MET A 626 12.17 -30.05 -16.80
CA MET A 626 13.20 -30.10 -15.76
C MET A 626 12.67 -30.74 -14.47
N GLN A 627 11.38 -30.57 -14.18
CA GLN A 627 10.73 -31.12 -12.99
C GLN A 627 10.81 -32.66 -12.95
N ALA A 628 10.72 -33.33 -14.11
CA ALA A 628 10.83 -34.78 -14.21
C ALA A 628 12.24 -35.33 -13.93
N ARG A 629 13.26 -34.46 -13.84
CA ARG A 629 14.68 -34.86 -13.78
C ARG A 629 15.31 -34.71 -12.40
N GLU A 630 14.58 -34.17 -11.42
CA GLU A 630 14.98 -34.03 -10.01
C GLU A 630 16.34 -33.33 -9.76
N ASN A 631 16.86 -32.56 -10.74
CA ASN A 631 18.07 -31.77 -10.55
C ASN A 631 17.85 -30.70 -9.48
N ARG A 632 18.73 -30.66 -8.47
CA ARG A 632 18.76 -29.55 -7.51
C ARG A 632 19.18 -28.26 -8.22
N CYS A 633 18.46 -27.17 -8.00
CA CYS A 633 18.80 -25.86 -8.53
C CYS A 633 19.12 -24.89 -7.39
N PHE A 634 20.31 -24.29 -7.44
CA PHE A 634 20.73 -23.24 -6.52
C PHE A 634 20.64 -21.87 -7.19
N ASP A 635 20.33 -20.85 -6.41
CA ASP A 635 20.20 -19.48 -6.86
C ASP A 635 21.24 -18.62 -6.12
N SER A 636 22.21 -18.11 -6.87
CA SER A 636 23.24 -17.22 -6.32
C SER A 636 22.64 -15.93 -5.75
N LEU A 637 21.49 -15.47 -6.27
CA LEU A 637 20.77 -14.31 -5.73
C LEU A 637 20.26 -14.60 -4.32
N LYS A 638 19.66 -15.78 -4.09
CA LYS A 638 19.25 -16.23 -2.76
C LYS A 638 20.45 -16.39 -1.82
N LEU A 639 21.54 -17.01 -2.29
CA LEU A 639 22.75 -17.19 -1.50
C LEU A 639 23.33 -15.85 -1.03
N ILE A 640 23.53 -14.90 -1.95
CA ILE A 640 24.15 -13.63 -1.60
C ILE A 640 23.24 -12.78 -0.70
N ARG A 641 21.91 -12.84 -0.85
CA ARG A 641 20.96 -12.17 0.05
C ARG A 641 21.04 -12.70 1.49
N LEU A 642 21.29 -14.00 1.67
CA LEU A 642 21.49 -14.60 2.99
C LEU A 642 22.86 -14.26 3.57
N LEU A 643 23.91 -14.31 2.74
CA LEU A 643 25.31 -14.23 3.17
C LEU A 643 25.85 -12.80 3.30
N ALA A 644 25.29 -11.86 2.55
CA ALA A 644 25.60 -10.44 2.57
C ALA A 644 24.29 -9.65 2.50
N PRO A 645 23.48 -9.65 3.58
CA PRO A 645 22.23 -8.90 3.60
C PRO A 645 22.49 -7.39 3.51
N SER A 646 21.42 -6.63 3.23
CA SER A 646 21.42 -5.16 3.36
C SER A 646 22.21 -4.38 2.31
N LEU A 647 22.47 -4.99 1.15
CA LEU A 647 22.95 -4.28 -0.04
C LEU A 647 21.81 -3.45 -0.67
N HIS A 648 22.18 -2.33 -1.30
CA HIS A 648 21.24 -1.48 -2.06
C HIS A 648 20.76 -2.15 -3.36
N SER A 649 21.63 -2.95 -3.98
CA SER A 649 21.32 -3.70 -5.20
C SER A 649 21.93 -5.08 -5.12
N TYR A 650 21.18 -6.06 -5.63
CA TYR A 650 21.64 -7.44 -5.82
C TYR A 650 21.71 -7.82 -7.30
N LYS A 651 21.62 -6.85 -8.22
CA LYS A 651 21.89 -7.12 -9.64
C LYS A 651 23.34 -7.58 -9.80
N LEU A 652 23.57 -8.51 -10.71
CA LEU A 652 24.90 -9.08 -10.94
C LEU A 652 25.95 -7.99 -11.19
N GLU A 653 25.67 -7.01 -12.05
CA GLU A 653 26.55 -5.85 -12.30
C GLU A 653 26.97 -5.13 -11.01
N SER A 654 26.01 -4.86 -10.10
CA SER A 654 26.26 -4.15 -8.84
C SER A 654 27.07 -5.00 -7.85
N LEU A 655 26.84 -6.32 -7.85
CA LEU A 655 27.57 -7.25 -6.99
C LEU A 655 29.03 -7.40 -7.45
N LEU A 656 29.27 -7.45 -8.76
CA LEU A 656 30.62 -7.48 -9.32
C LEU A 656 31.42 -6.25 -8.90
N GLU A 657 30.81 -5.06 -9.00
CA GLU A 657 31.44 -3.80 -8.59
C GLU A 657 31.66 -3.75 -7.07
N SER A 658 30.62 -4.01 -6.28
CA SER A 658 30.65 -3.88 -4.81
C SER A 658 31.67 -4.79 -4.15
N PHE A 659 31.86 -6.00 -4.70
CA PHE A 659 32.80 -6.99 -4.17
C PHE A 659 34.08 -7.11 -4.99
N GLN A 660 34.27 -6.26 -6.01
CA GLN A 660 35.43 -6.27 -6.91
C GLN A 660 35.69 -7.66 -7.53
N LEU A 661 34.62 -8.32 -7.97
CA LEU A 661 34.66 -9.66 -8.54
C LEU A 661 35.03 -9.60 -10.03
N THR A 662 35.60 -10.70 -10.54
CA THR A 662 35.94 -10.83 -11.95
C THR A 662 34.71 -11.17 -12.81
N GLY A 663 34.58 -10.54 -13.97
CA GLY A 663 33.50 -10.81 -14.92
C GLY A 663 32.90 -9.53 -15.46
N VAL A 664 32.02 -9.67 -16.44
CA VAL A 664 31.24 -8.56 -17.02
C VAL A 664 29.81 -9.06 -17.10
N ASN A 665 28.85 -8.23 -16.68
CA ASN A 665 27.43 -8.47 -16.94
C ASN A 665 27.07 -7.82 -18.28
N SER A 666 27.24 -8.56 -19.37
CA SER A 666 27.11 -8.03 -20.73
C SER A 666 25.75 -8.29 -21.36
N HIS A 667 24.82 -8.97 -20.67
CA HIS A 667 23.59 -9.52 -21.25
C HIS A 667 23.90 -10.46 -22.42
N GLN A 668 24.94 -11.27 -22.20
CA GLN A 668 25.28 -12.41 -23.01
C GLN A 668 25.50 -13.57 -22.04
N ALA A 669 24.77 -14.66 -22.24
CA ALA A 669 24.66 -15.72 -21.24
C ALA A 669 26.03 -16.28 -20.83
N ILE A 670 26.97 -16.43 -21.78
CA ILE A 670 28.29 -16.99 -21.49
C ILE A 670 29.16 -16.10 -20.59
N ASP A 671 29.04 -14.78 -20.69
CA ASP A 671 29.79 -13.85 -19.85
C ASP A 671 29.15 -13.72 -18.47
N ASP A 672 27.82 -13.74 -18.42
CA ASP A 672 27.02 -13.71 -17.19
C ASP A 672 27.22 -14.99 -16.36
N VAL A 673 27.37 -16.16 -16.99
CA VAL A 673 27.79 -17.41 -16.32
C VAL A 673 29.16 -17.26 -15.68
N LYS A 674 30.16 -16.68 -16.39
CA LYS A 674 31.50 -16.47 -15.82
C LYS A 674 31.48 -15.50 -14.64
N ALA A 675 30.73 -14.41 -14.75
CA ALA A 675 30.51 -13.47 -13.67
C ALA A 675 29.85 -14.15 -12.46
N THR A 676 28.84 -14.98 -12.71
CA THR A 676 28.14 -15.76 -11.68
C THR A 676 29.09 -16.72 -10.97
N ILE A 677 30.02 -17.38 -11.67
CA ILE A 677 31.03 -18.26 -11.04
C ILE A 677 31.88 -17.48 -10.02
N SER A 678 32.29 -16.25 -10.34
CA SER A 678 33.04 -15.40 -9.41
C SER A 678 32.23 -15.08 -8.15
N LEU A 679 30.94 -14.78 -8.31
CA LEU A 679 30.02 -14.56 -7.18
C LEU A 679 29.81 -15.84 -6.36
N VAL A 680 29.71 -17.00 -7.00
CA VAL A 680 29.55 -18.30 -6.33
C VAL A 680 30.75 -18.64 -5.45
N ARG A 681 31.98 -18.31 -5.90
CA ARG A 681 33.19 -18.46 -5.08
C ARG A 681 33.09 -17.62 -3.79
N LEU A 682 32.71 -16.35 -3.91
CA LEU A 682 32.46 -15.48 -2.74
C LEU A 682 31.38 -16.05 -1.81
N CYS A 683 30.29 -16.57 -2.37
CA CYS A 683 29.21 -17.19 -1.60
C CYS A 683 29.71 -18.42 -0.84
N ALA A 684 30.52 -19.27 -1.46
CA ALA A 684 31.10 -20.44 -0.80
C ALA A 684 32.01 -20.04 0.36
N ASP A 685 32.85 -19.02 0.20
CA ASP A 685 33.72 -18.51 1.26
C ASP A 685 32.90 -18.01 2.46
N LYS A 686 31.91 -17.16 2.21
CA LYS A 686 31.02 -16.65 3.26
C LYS A 686 30.18 -17.74 3.93
N ALA A 687 29.72 -18.74 3.17
CA ALA A 687 28.96 -19.85 3.72
C ALA A 687 29.81 -20.69 4.68
N ARG A 688 31.09 -20.94 4.36
CA ARG A 688 32.03 -21.65 5.26
C ARG A 688 32.20 -20.95 6.60
N GLU A 689 32.22 -19.61 6.61
CA GLU A 689 32.32 -18.83 7.86
C GLU A 689 31.10 -19.00 8.79
N LYS A 690 29.93 -19.33 8.23
CA LYS A 690 28.66 -19.43 8.96
C LYS A 690 28.31 -20.87 9.38
N GLN A 691 28.81 -21.87 8.67
CA GLN A 691 28.39 -23.28 8.78
C GLN A 691 28.35 -23.81 10.23
N ALA A 692 29.42 -23.63 11.00
CA ALA A 692 29.48 -24.14 12.37
C ALA A 692 28.43 -23.50 13.29
N GLN A 693 28.15 -22.20 13.11
CA GLN A 693 27.16 -21.48 13.91
C GLN A 693 25.73 -21.88 13.52
N GLN A 694 25.50 -22.11 12.22
CA GLN A 694 24.22 -22.58 11.70
C GLN A 694 23.88 -23.98 12.22
N GLU A 695 24.83 -24.91 12.12
CA GLU A 695 24.66 -26.28 12.59
C GLU A 695 24.35 -26.32 14.09
N ALA A 696 25.12 -25.59 14.89
CA ALA A 696 24.87 -25.47 16.33
C ALA A 696 23.49 -24.88 16.65
N PHE A 697 23.04 -23.90 15.87
CA PHE A 697 21.76 -23.23 16.08
C PHE A 697 20.56 -24.12 15.70
N ILE A 698 20.59 -24.76 14.53
CA ILE A 698 19.52 -25.63 14.03
C ILE A 698 19.29 -26.81 14.98
N HIS A 699 20.38 -27.39 15.50
CA HIS A 699 20.31 -28.52 16.42
C HIS A 699 20.06 -28.12 17.89
N HIS A 700 19.99 -26.83 18.19
CA HIS A 700 19.85 -26.36 19.56
C HIS A 700 18.52 -26.82 20.19
N PRO A 701 18.52 -27.34 21.44
CA PRO A 701 17.30 -27.88 22.07
C PRO A 701 16.13 -26.90 22.19
N LYS A 702 16.41 -25.59 22.26
CA LYS A 702 15.38 -24.54 22.27
C LYS A 702 14.81 -24.21 20.88
N VAL A 703 15.51 -24.55 19.80
CA VAL A 703 15.11 -24.24 18.42
C VAL A 703 14.26 -25.37 17.84
N LYS A 704 14.59 -26.64 18.13
CA LYS A 704 13.86 -27.81 17.63
C LYS A 704 12.35 -27.78 17.85
N PRO A 705 11.82 -27.44 19.06
CA PRO A 705 10.38 -27.41 19.27
C PRO A 705 9.68 -26.40 18.36
N PHE A 706 10.27 -25.21 18.20
CA PHE A 706 9.76 -24.20 17.28
C PHE A 706 9.76 -24.70 15.83
N ALA A 707 10.90 -25.22 15.35
CA ALA A 707 11.04 -25.68 13.98
C ALA A 707 10.03 -26.80 13.66
N ASN A 708 9.75 -27.67 14.64
CA ASN A 708 8.75 -28.73 14.51
C ASN A 708 7.33 -28.18 14.40
N VAL A 709 6.95 -27.19 15.23
CA VAL A 709 5.63 -26.56 15.16
C VAL A 709 5.44 -25.78 13.86
N LEU A 710 6.45 -25.02 13.44
CA LEU A 710 6.42 -24.29 12.18
C LEU A 710 6.25 -25.27 11.00
N ARG A 711 7.01 -26.37 10.99
CA ARG A 711 6.94 -27.38 9.94
C ARG A 711 5.61 -28.12 9.93
N SER A 712 5.07 -28.50 11.10
CA SER A 712 3.79 -29.21 11.19
C SER A 712 2.62 -28.35 10.74
N ASN A 713 2.63 -27.06 11.07
CA ASN A 713 1.47 -26.19 10.86
C ASN A 713 1.52 -25.43 9.54
N TYR A 714 2.69 -25.33 8.89
CA TYR A 714 2.86 -24.52 7.67
C TYR A 714 3.71 -25.17 6.58
N GLY A 715 4.57 -26.14 6.90
CA GLY A 715 5.60 -26.62 5.99
C GLY A 715 5.06 -27.27 4.71
N GLU A 716 4.01 -28.08 4.82
CA GLU A 716 3.37 -28.70 3.65
C GLU A 716 2.74 -27.65 2.73
N ARG A 717 1.98 -26.72 3.30
CA ARG A 717 1.29 -25.65 2.56
C ARG A 717 2.26 -24.76 1.82
N TYR A 718 3.33 -24.32 2.50
CA TYR A 718 4.37 -23.52 1.88
C TYR A 718 5.04 -24.25 0.70
N ARG A 719 5.38 -25.53 0.88
CA ARG A 719 6.03 -26.34 -0.17
C ARG A 719 5.12 -26.53 -1.37
N GLU A 720 3.85 -26.84 -1.15
CA GLU A 720 2.87 -26.98 -2.23
C GLU A 720 2.66 -25.69 -3.01
N ALA A 721 2.58 -24.53 -2.34
CA ALA A 721 2.41 -23.25 -2.98
C ALA A 721 3.66 -22.83 -3.78
N VAL A 722 4.86 -23.01 -3.22
CA VAL A 722 6.14 -22.74 -3.90
C VAL A 722 6.27 -23.58 -5.17
N ASN A 723 5.92 -24.86 -5.11
CA ASN A 723 5.98 -25.77 -6.28
C ASN A 723 4.98 -25.38 -7.39
N ARG A 724 3.94 -24.60 -7.08
CA ARG A 724 2.91 -24.14 -8.03
C ARG A 724 3.10 -22.70 -8.50
N LEU A 725 4.15 -21.99 -8.04
CA LEU A 725 4.36 -20.57 -8.33
C LEU A 725 4.30 -20.24 -9.83
N TYR A 726 4.97 -21.04 -10.65
CA TYR A 726 5.08 -20.85 -12.10
C TYR A 726 4.19 -21.81 -12.89
N GLN A 727 3.21 -22.46 -12.27
CA GLN A 727 2.28 -23.32 -13.01
C GLN A 727 1.14 -22.47 -13.60
N LEU A 728 0.90 -22.61 -14.91
CA LEU A 728 -0.26 -21.99 -15.55
C LEU A 728 -1.55 -22.67 -15.08
N SER A 729 -2.44 -21.87 -14.52
CA SER A 729 -3.80 -22.30 -14.21
C SER A 729 -4.59 -22.44 -15.51
N THR A 730 -5.11 -23.64 -15.76
CA THR A 730 -6.01 -23.93 -16.88
C THR A 730 -7.44 -23.46 -16.61
N ASN A 731 -7.73 -23.04 -15.39
CA ASN A 731 -9.06 -22.59 -14.98
C ASN A 731 -9.22 -21.10 -15.27
N HIS A 732 -10.45 -20.64 -15.46
CA HIS A 732 -10.76 -19.21 -15.58
C HIS A 732 -10.60 -18.46 -14.24
N GLU A 733 -10.41 -19.19 -13.13
CA GLU A 733 -10.16 -18.59 -11.83
C GLU A 733 -8.69 -18.13 -11.74
N PRO A 734 -8.42 -16.89 -11.29
CA PRO A 734 -7.05 -16.41 -11.07
C PRO A 734 -6.29 -17.30 -10.07
N ALA A 735 -5.05 -17.68 -10.41
CA ALA A 735 -4.19 -18.51 -9.58
C ALA A 735 -4.03 -17.99 -8.14
N LEU A 736 -3.91 -16.67 -7.98
CA LEU A 736 -3.82 -16.01 -6.67
C LEU A 736 -5.09 -16.19 -5.82
N VAL A 737 -6.28 -16.08 -6.42
CA VAL A 737 -7.56 -16.26 -5.71
C VAL A 737 -7.74 -17.73 -5.31
N SER A 738 -7.30 -18.65 -6.17
CA SER A 738 -7.27 -20.09 -5.87
C SER A 738 -6.33 -20.40 -4.70
N GLU A 739 -5.15 -19.79 -4.66
CA GLU A 739 -4.21 -19.97 -3.55
C GLU A 739 -4.76 -19.41 -2.24
N LEU A 740 -5.32 -18.20 -2.25
CA LEU A 740 -5.90 -17.59 -1.04
C LEU A 740 -7.04 -18.44 -0.47
N SER A 741 -7.89 -19.00 -1.35
CA SER A 741 -8.96 -19.91 -0.96
C SER A 741 -8.43 -21.22 -0.38
N THR A 742 -7.37 -21.78 -0.97
CA THR A 742 -6.71 -23.00 -0.51
C THR A 742 -6.07 -22.81 0.86
N ALA A 743 -5.33 -21.72 1.04
CA ALA A 743 -4.72 -21.34 2.31
C ALA A 743 -5.77 -21.12 3.41
N TYR A 744 -6.89 -20.44 3.09
CA TYR A 744 -8.00 -20.26 4.03
C TYR A 744 -8.59 -21.58 4.51
N ASN A 745 -8.93 -22.47 3.58
CA ASN A 745 -9.54 -23.75 3.92
C ASN A 745 -8.62 -24.60 4.80
N ALA A 746 -7.32 -24.60 4.51
CA ALA A 746 -6.32 -25.33 5.30
C ALA A 746 -6.12 -24.71 6.70
N PHE A 747 -5.88 -23.40 6.80
CA PHE A 747 -5.71 -22.75 8.09
C PHE A 747 -6.95 -22.88 8.98
N ARG A 748 -8.13 -22.88 8.37
CA ARG A 748 -9.39 -23.13 9.08
C ARG A 748 -9.51 -24.58 9.52
N SER A 749 -9.19 -25.56 8.67
CA SER A 749 -9.27 -26.98 9.04
C SER A 749 -8.31 -27.34 10.18
N ASP A 750 -7.14 -26.69 10.19
CA ASP A 750 -6.11 -26.88 11.19
C ASP A 750 -6.39 -26.07 12.48
N GLY A 751 -7.47 -25.29 12.49
CA GLY A 751 -7.89 -24.45 13.61
C GLY A 751 -6.91 -23.32 13.93
N LEU A 752 -6.13 -22.87 12.94
CA LEU A 752 -5.19 -21.75 13.04
C LEU A 752 -5.91 -20.39 12.92
N ILE A 753 -6.95 -20.32 12.09
CA ILE A 753 -7.83 -19.16 11.94
C ILE A 753 -9.29 -19.53 12.22
N ASN A 754 -10.10 -18.52 12.53
CA ASN A 754 -11.55 -18.68 12.62
C ASN A 754 -12.21 -18.54 11.24
N ASP A 755 -13.53 -18.77 11.18
CA ASP A 755 -14.32 -18.44 10.00
C ASP A 755 -14.27 -16.94 9.75
N ILE A 756 -13.94 -16.54 8.52
CA ILE A 756 -13.88 -15.14 8.10
C ILE A 756 -15.21 -14.80 7.44
N PRO A 757 -16.12 -14.06 8.10
CA PRO A 757 -17.53 -13.94 7.69
C PRO A 757 -17.75 -13.35 6.29
N ARG A 758 -16.75 -12.67 5.73
CA ARG A 758 -16.82 -11.90 4.48
C ARG A 758 -15.68 -12.21 3.51
N LEU A 759 -15.01 -13.34 3.67
CA LEU A 759 -13.91 -13.73 2.78
C LEU A 759 -14.34 -13.76 1.32
N ASP A 760 -15.55 -14.21 1.04
CA ASP A 760 -16.07 -14.31 -0.32
C ASP A 760 -16.18 -12.94 -1.02
N TYR A 761 -16.37 -11.83 -0.29
CA TYR A 761 -16.27 -10.49 -0.88
C TYR A 761 -14.83 -10.14 -1.27
N ILE A 762 -13.85 -10.52 -0.44
CA ILE A 762 -12.42 -10.34 -0.76
C ILE A 762 -12.11 -11.11 -2.05
N LEU A 763 -12.45 -12.39 -2.10
CA LEU A 763 -12.17 -13.25 -3.26
C LEU A 763 -12.85 -12.75 -4.53
N ARG A 764 -14.12 -12.34 -4.43
CA ARG A 764 -14.85 -11.75 -5.57
C ARG A 764 -14.23 -10.45 -6.05
N TYR A 765 -13.87 -9.55 -5.12
CA TYR A 765 -13.22 -8.29 -5.46
C TYR A 765 -11.90 -8.52 -6.19
N LEU A 766 -11.05 -9.40 -5.66
CA LEU A 766 -9.79 -9.77 -6.30
C LEU A 766 -10.04 -10.26 -7.72
N ARG A 767 -11.03 -11.15 -7.91
CA ARG A 767 -11.35 -11.72 -9.22
C ARG A 767 -11.93 -10.72 -10.23
N ILE A 768 -12.85 -9.86 -9.82
CA ILE A 768 -13.69 -9.07 -10.74
C ILE A 768 -13.16 -7.65 -10.94
N ASP A 769 -12.54 -7.07 -9.92
CA ASP A 769 -12.17 -5.65 -9.92
C ASP A 769 -10.65 -5.43 -9.94
N MET A 770 -9.84 -6.42 -9.56
CA MET A 770 -8.40 -6.24 -9.37
C MET A 770 -7.53 -7.06 -10.34
N LEU A 771 -7.78 -8.37 -10.45
CA LEU A 771 -7.03 -9.30 -11.30
C LEU A 771 -7.68 -9.40 -12.69
N THR A 772 -7.87 -8.25 -13.34
CA THR A 772 -8.58 -8.16 -14.63
C THR A 772 -7.66 -7.99 -15.84
N ASP A 773 -6.37 -7.76 -15.61
CA ASP A 773 -5.39 -7.59 -16.69
C ASP A 773 -5.06 -8.94 -17.34
N GLU A 774 -5.52 -9.12 -18.57
CA GLU A 774 -5.29 -10.34 -19.36
C GLU A 774 -3.85 -10.48 -19.86
N THR A 775 -3.03 -9.42 -19.79
CA THR A 775 -1.60 -9.48 -20.15
C THR A 775 -0.77 -10.20 -19.09
N VAL A 776 -1.25 -10.23 -17.84
CA VAL A 776 -0.59 -10.94 -16.74
C VAL A 776 -0.96 -12.43 -16.83
N ALA A 777 0.05 -13.28 -17.02
CA ALA A 777 -0.16 -14.72 -17.11
C ALA A 777 -0.90 -15.27 -15.87
N ASN A 778 -1.83 -16.21 -16.09
CA ASN A 778 -2.60 -16.83 -15.02
C ASN A 778 -1.78 -17.88 -14.24
N ALA A 779 -0.72 -17.43 -13.60
CA ALA A 779 0.13 -18.19 -12.69
C ALA A 779 0.34 -17.36 -11.41
N LEU A 780 0.72 -18.02 -10.32
CA LEU A 780 0.79 -17.37 -9.01
C LEU A 780 1.94 -16.34 -8.93
N ALA A 781 3.12 -16.64 -9.47
CA ALA A 781 4.28 -15.75 -9.38
C ALA A 781 4.09 -14.40 -10.12
N PRO A 782 3.63 -14.36 -11.39
CA PRO A 782 3.35 -13.09 -12.07
C PRO A 782 2.26 -12.28 -11.37
N GLN A 783 1.19 -12.94 -10.92
CA GLN A 783 0.10 -12.25 -10.20
C GLN A 783 0.57 -11.70 -8.85
N LEU A 784 1.38 -12.45 -8.09
CA LEU A 784 1.97 -11.96 -6.85
C LEU A 784 2.88 -10.76 -7.11
N SER A 785 3.78 -10.85 -8.10
CA SER A 785 4.70 -9.76 -8.45
C SER A 785 3.95 -8.47 -8.81
N GLN A 786 2.82 -8.59 -9.52
CA GLN A 786 2.05 -7.42 -9.95
C GLN A 786 1.14 -6.86 -8.84
N TYR A 787 0.50 -7.71 -8.04
CA TYR A 787 -0.66 -7.33 -7.24
C TYR A 787 -0.45 -7.37 -5.72
N VAL A 788 0.58 -8.05 -5.20
CA VAL A 788 0.71 -8.29 -3.74
C VAL A 788 0.76 -6.99 -2.92
N MET A 789 1.43 -5.95 -3.44
CA MET A 789 1.54 -4.66 -2.76
C MET A 789 0.17 -3.96 -2.69
N ASP A 790 -0.58 -3.99 -3.79
CA ASP A 790 -1.92 -3.44 -3.84
C ASP A 790 -2.89 -4.21 -2.93
N ILE A 791 -2.74 -5.54 -2.82
CA ILE A 791 -3.56 -6.40 -1.93
C ILE A 791 -3.29 -6.05 -0.46
N ASN A 792 -2.03 -5.89 -0.09
CA ASN A 792 -1.62 -5.57 1.29
C ASN A 792 -2.08 -4.19 1.76
N THR A 793 -2.53 -3.31 0.84
CA THR A 793 -3.03 -1.97 1.17
C THR A 793 -4.55 -1.84 1.04
N LEU A 794 -5.26 -2.94 0.79
CA LEU A 794 -6.71 -2.96 0.71
C LEU A 794 -7.36 -2.63 2.05
N LYS A 795 -8.46 -1.90 1.97
CA LYS A 795 -9.36 -1.58 3.08
C LYS A 795 -10.78 -1.98 2.73
N GLU A 796 -11.62 -2.25 3.72
CA GLU A 796 -13.01 -2.69 3.52
C GLU A 796 -13.83 -1.64 2.74
N ALA A 797 -13.46 -0.37 2.85
CA ALA A 797 -14.06 0.72 2.07
C ALA A 797 -13.79 0.61 0.56
N ASP A 798 -12.75 -0.11 0.13
CA ASP A 798 -12.43 -0.31 -1.29
C ASP A 798 -13.45 -1.21 -2.00
N PHE A 799 -14.23 -2.00 -1.23
CA PHE A 799 -15.33 -2.80 -1.76
C PHE A 799 -16.55 -1.96 -2.12
N CYS A 800 -16.66 -0.75 -1.56
CA CYS A 800 -17.81 0.09 -1.81
C CYS A 800 -17.77 0.58 -3.28
N ASN A 801 -18.88 0.37 -4.00
CA ASN A 801 -19.05 0.56 -5.46
C ASN A 801 -18.47 -0.51 -6.39
N SER A 802 -17.78 -1.52 -5.87
CA SER A 802 -17.32 -2.65 -6.69
C SER A 802 -18.52 -3.49 -7.16
N LYS A 803 -18.37 -4.16 -8.30
CA LYS A 803 -19.36 -5.14 -8.80
C LYS A 803 -19.45 -6.39 -7.92
N SER A 804 -18.52 -6.55 -6.99
CA SER A 804 -18.36 -7.73 -6.14
C SER A 804 -19.29 -7.73 -4.93
N ILE A 805 -19.79 -6.56 -4.51
CA ILE A 805 -20.80 -6.43 -3.45
C ILE A 805 -22.20 -6.57 -4.06
N LEU A 806 -22.95 -7.58 -3.61
CA LEU A 806 -24.31 -7.85 -4.10
C LEU A 806 -25.34 -6.97 -3.38
N GLU A 807 -25.04 -6.59 -2.15
CA GLU A 807 -25.89 -5.79 -1.32
C GLU A 807 -26.05 -4.39 -1.91
N ARG A 808 -27.30 -3.93 -1.90
CA ARG A 808 -27.68 -2.60 -2.39
C ARG A 808 -27.83 -1.59 -1.26
N ILE A 809 -27.82 -2.06 -0.02
CA ILE A 809 -27.96 -1.25 1.19
C ILE A 809 -26.63 -1.19 1.91
N TYR A 810 -26.19 0.01 2.24
CA TYR A 810 -24.90 0.28 2.86
C TYR A 810 -25.10 0.99 4.19
N VAL A 811 -24.37 0.57 5.22
CA VAL A 811 -24.32 1.28 6.52
C VAL A 811 -22.88 1.70 6.76
N THR A 812 -22.63 3.00 6.84
CA THR A 812 -21.26 3.54 6.85
C THR A 812 -21.17 4.84 7.65
N THR A 813 -19.98 5.18 8.11
CA THR A 813 -19.72 6.48 8.73
C THR A 813 -19.48 7.55 7.68
N VAL A 814 -19.66 8.84 8.05
CA VAL A 814 -19.41 9.97 7.12
C VAL A 814 -18.03 9.92 6.47
N HIS A 815 -16.98 9.62 7.25
CA HIS A 815 -15.60 9.57 6.75
C HIS A 815 -15.42 8.47 5.70
N LYS A 816 -16.00 7.28 5.93
CA LYS A 816 -15.93 6.14 5.02
C LYS A 816 -16.85 6.31 3.80
N ALA A 817 -17.88 7.16 3.91
CA ALA A 817 -18.76 7.54 2.80
C ALA A 817 -18.13 8.57 1.83
N LYS A 818 -17.04 9.24 2.23
CA LYS A 818 -16.38 10.23 1.36
C LYS A 818 -15.85 9.55 0.09
N GLY A 819 -16.04 10.22 -1.05
CA GLY A 819 -15.74 9.66 -2.37
C GLY A 819 -16.71 8.55 -2.84
N LEU A 820 -17.72 8.17 -2.04
CA LEU A 820 -18.81 7.29 -2.48
C LEU A 820 -20.03 8.10 -2.95
N GLU A 821 -20.92 7.44 -3.68
CA GLU A 821 -22.15 8.03 -4.18
C GLU A 821 -23.25 6.99 -4.17
N PHE A 822 -24.46 7.40 -3.78
CA PHE A 822 -25.60 6.51 -3.63
C PHE A 822 -26.84 7.16 -4.25
N ASP A 823 -27.74 6.33 -4.78
CA ASP A 823 -29.01 6.79 -5.32
C ASP A 823 -29.86 7.41 -4.21
N ASN A 824 -29.89 6.76 -3.06
CA ASN A 824 -30.60 7.21 -1.87
C ASN A 824 -29.64 7.35 -0.68
N VAL A 825 -29.78 8.42 0.10
CA VAL A 825 -29.02 8.63 1.35
C VAL A 825 -29.97 8.91 2.49
N ILE A 826 -29.76 8.23 3.61
CA ILE A 826 -30.42 8.49 4.89
C ILE A 826 -29.34 8.92 5.89
N ILE A 827 -29.44 10.13 6.42
CA ILE A 827 -28.56 10.60 7.50
C ILE A 827 -29.25 10.29 8.83
N PHE A 828 -28.61 9.45 9.64
CA PHE A 828 -29.11 9.01 10.94
C PHE A 828 -28.72 9.98 12.06
N ASP A 829 -29.61 10.15 13.04
CA ASP A 829 -29.40 10.91 14.29
C ASP A 829 -28.92 12.34 14.03
N ALA A 830 -29.55 13.01 13.07
CA ALA A 830 -29.31 14.40 12.69
C ALA A 830 -29.94 15.38 13.69
N ALA A 831 -29.58 15.28 14.96
CA ALA A 831 -30.17 16.08 16.04
C ALA A 831 -29.16 16.99 16.74
N ASP A 832 -29.68 17.99 17.45
CA ASP A 832 -28.89 18.92 18.23
C ASP A 832 -28.02 18.18 19.28
N GLY A 833 -26.79 18.67 19.45
CA GLY A 833 -25.73 18.05 20.24
C GLY A 833 -25.00 16.86 19.58
N ARG A 834 -25.46 16.39 18.41
CA ARG A 834 -24.73 15.41 17.57
C ARG A 834 -24.12 16.06 16.34
N TYR A 835 -24.88 16.95 15.72
CA TYR A 835 -24.40 17.85 14.68
C TYR A 835 -24.77 19.29 15.07
N PRO A 836 -23.80 20.18 15.37
CA PRO A 836 -22.43 19.84 15.76
C PRO A 836 -22.38 19.03 17.07
N ASN A 837 -21.28 18.34 17.32
CA ASN A 837 -21.13 17.51 18.51
C ASN A 837 -20.98 18.38 19.77
N ALA A 838 -21.81 18.16 20.80
CA ALA A 838 -21.79 18.93 22.05
C ALA A 838 -20.46 18.85 22.82
N TYR A 839 -19.60 17.86 22.52
CA TYR A 839 -18.27 17.71 23.13
C TYR A 839 -17.17 18.49 22.39
N ASN A 840 -17.48 19.16 21.28
CA ASN A 840 -16.54 20.04 20.61
C ASN A 840 -16.11 21.17 21.56
N LYS A 841 -14.81 21.47 21.53
CA LYS A 841 -14.18 22.49 22.39
C LYS A 841 -13.82 23.76 21.62
N THR A 842 -13.75 23.68 20.29
CA THR A 842 -13.33 24.79 19.45
C THR A 842 -14.29 24.99 18.28
N LYS A 843 -14.40 26.24 17.82
CA LYS A 843 -15.20 26.59 16.64
C LYS A 843 -14.78 25.83 15.38
N GLN A 844 -13.49 25.51 15.25
CA GLN A 844 -12.97 24.76 14.11
C GLN A 844 -13.54 23.33 14.06
N GLN A 845 -13.78 22.72 15.22
CA GLN A 845 -14.43 21.40 15.30
C GLN A 845 -15.91 21.48 14.88
N ASP A 846 -16.62 22.54 15.25
CA ASP A 846 -18.00 22.76 14.80
C ASP A 846 -18.08 22.99 13.28
N GLU A 847 -17.14 23.77 12.73
CA GLU A 847 -17.02 23.98 11.28
C GLU A 847 -16.70 22.67 10.54
N GLU A 848 -15.95 21.77 11.17
CA GLU A 848 -15.68 20.44 10.63
C GLU A 848 -16.93 19.55 10.65
N ASP A 849 -17.71 19.54 11.73
CA ASP A 849 -18.96 18.81 11.80
C ASP A 849 -19.99 19.35 10.77
N ALA A 850 -19.99 20.67 10.53
CA ALA A 850 -20.79 21.27 9.45
C ALA A 850 -20.35 20.76 8.06
N ARG A 851 -19.05 20.58 7.81
CA ARG A 851 -18.52 19.96 6.58
C ARG A 851 -18.85 18.47 6.50
N LYS A 852 -18.76 17.72 7.61
CA LYS A 852 -19.18 16.30 7.66
C LYS A 852 -20.63 16.14 7.24
N PHE A 853 -21.53 16.99 7.77
CA PHE A 853 -22.94 16.97 7.41
C PHE A 853 -23.16 17.29 5.92
N TYR A 854 -22.45 18.29 5.37
CA TYR A 854 -22.45 18.56 3.91
C TYR A 854 -21.97 17.37 3.09
N VAL A 855 -20.86 16.74 3.50
CA VAL A 855 -20.31 15.55 2.82
C VAL A 855 -21.36 14.44 2.81
N ALA A 856 -22.00 14.17 3.95
CA ALA A 856 -23.06 13.15 4.06
C ALA A 856 -24.21 13.42 3.09
N MET A 857 -24.76 14.64 3.07
CA MET A 857 -25.87 15.01 2.18
C MET A 857 -25.47 14.91 0.70
N SER A 858 -24.29 15.41 0.35
CA SER A 858 -23.79 15.48 -1.04
C SER A 858 -23.43 14.12 -1.64
N ARG A 859 -23.58 13.00 -0.90
CA ARG A 859 -23.45 11.65 -1.46
C ARG A 859 -24.69 11.21 -2.24
N ALA A 860 -25.83 11.89 -2.08
CA ALA A 860 -27.10 11.53 -2.72
C ALA A 860 -27.16 11.93 -4.20
N LYS A 861 -27.61 11.01 -5.05
CA LYS A 861 -27.90 11.25 -6.48
C LYS A 861 -29.37 11.54 -6.75
N HIS A 862 -30.27 10.89 -6.01
CA HIS A 862 -31.71 11.00 -6.22
C HIS A 862 -32.44 11.40 -4.94
N ARG A 863 -32.33 10.66 -3.84
CA ARG A 863 -33.15 10.95 -2.65
C ARG A 863 -32.31 11.20 -1.40
N LEU A 864 -32.78 12.13 -0.57
CA LEU A 864 -32.13 12.49 0.69
C LEU A 864 -33.15 12.50 1.82
N PHE A 865 -32.87 11.69 2.83
CA PHE A 865 -33.66 11.55 4.04
C PHE A 865 -32.85 11.99 5.25
N ILE A 866 -33.48 12.74 6.15
CA ILE A 866 -32.88 13.17 7.42
C ILE A 866 -33.69 12.55 8.54
N ALA A 867 -33.07 11.68 9.33
CA ALA A 867 -33.70 11.04 10.48
C ALA A 867 -33.22 11.68 11.80
N TYR A 868 -34.15 11.85 12.74
CA TYR A 868 -33.80 12.19 14.12
C TYR A 868 -34.89 11.75 15.10
N ALA A 869 -34.48 11.50 16.34
CA ALA A 869 -35.36 11.21 17.46
C ALA A 869 -35.73 12.47 18.26
N LEU A 870 -37.01 12.62 18.59
CA LEU A 870 -37.56 13.69 19.43
C LEU A 870 -37.16 13.57 20.91
N GLN A 871 -36.84 12.36 21.38
CA GLN A 871 -36.45 12.10 22.76
C GLN A 871 -35.24 11.19 22.85
N MET A 872 -34.40 11.44 23.85
CA MET A 872 -33.26 10.58 24.19
C MET A 872 -33.21 10.35 25.70
N VAL A 873 -32.72 9.17 26.07
CA VAL A 873 -32.49 8.79 27.46
C VAL A 873 -31.00 8.91 27.75
N ASP A 874 -30.63 9.67 28.79
CA ASP A 874 -29.23 9.76 29.21
C ASP A 874 -28.76 8.47 29.91
N ARG A 875 -27.45 8.39 30.19
CA ARG A 875 -26.83 7.28 30.95
C ARG A 875 -27.39 7.10 32.38
N HIS A 876 -28.19 8.05 32.87
CA HIS A 876 -28.82 8.03 34.19
C HIS A 876 -30.34 7.74 34.10
N GLY A 877 -30.85 7.38 32.92
CA GLY A 877 -32.26 7.04 32.70
C GLY A 877 -33.19 8.26 32.58
N ARG A 878 -32.67 9.47 32.45
CA ARG A 878 -33.47 10.69 32.31
C ARG A 878 -33.81 10.93 30.85
N VAL A 879 -35.10 11.12 30.57
CA VAL A 879 -35.61 11.48 29.24
C VAL A 879 -35.49 12.98 29.05
N PHE A 880 -34.89 13.41 27.94
CA PHE A 880 -34.88 14.80 27.51
C PHE A 880 -35.32 14.89 26.05
N ASN A 881 -36.02 15.99 25.73
CA ASN A 881 -36.41 16.28 24.35
C ASN A 881 -35.17 16.74 23.57
N ARG A 882 -35.14 16.40 22.28
CA ARG A 882 -34.11 16.82 21.33
C ARG A 882 -34.77 17.50 20.16
N ASP A 883 -34.12 18.56 19.71
CA ASP A 883 -34.50 19.27 18.49
C ASP A 883 -33.67 18.75 17.31
N LEU A 884 -34.18 19.01 16.10
CA LEU A 884 -33.43 18.78 14.87
C LEU A 884 -32.13 19.59 14.90
N THR A 885 -31.06 19.07 14.28
CA THR A 885 -29.78 19.79 14.22
C THR A 885 -29.95 21.23 13.72
N PRO A 886 -29.30 22.23 14.35
CA PRO A 886 -29.34 23.61 13.88
C PRO A 886 -28.73 23.80 12.48
N LEU A 887 -27.97 22.81 11.99
CA LEU A 887 -27.45 22.79 10.63
C LEU A 887 -28.56 22.68 9.57
N MET A 888 -29.76 22.24 9.95
CA MET A 888 -30.91 22.13 9.05
C MET A 888 -31.70 23.42 8.88
N ASP A 889 -31.55 24.43 9.75
CA ASP A 889 -32.38 25.65 9.77
C ASP A 889 -32.51 26.33 8.39
N SER A 890 -31.41 26.36 7.64
CA SER A 890 -31.33 27.00 6.32
C SER A 890 -31.99 26.21 5.19
N ILE A 891 -32.15 24.90 5.36
CA ILE A 891 -32.53 23.95 4.31
C ILE A 891 -33.79 23.13 4.62
N GLN A 892 -34.31 23.20 5.85
CA GLN A 892 -35.50 22.47 6.27
C GLN A 892 -36.71 22.72 5.35
N LYS A 893 -36.84 23.93 4.80
CA LYS A 893 -37.88 24.32 3.82
C LYS A 893 -37.97 23.44 2.57
N TYR A 894 -36.92 22.68 2.25
CA TYR A 894 -36.89 21.80 1.08
C TYR A 894 -37.47 20.40 1.35
N PHE A 895 -37.62 20.04 2.63
CA PHE A 895 -38.09 18.73 3.06
C PHE A 895 -39.57 18.83 3.43
N ASN A 896 -40.41 18.03 2.76
CA ASN A 896 -41.87 18.04 2.93
C ASN A 896 -42.39 16.76 3.56
#